data_AF-A0A1D1ZDU0-F1
#
_entry.id   AF-A0A1D1ZDU0-F1
#
_cell.length_a   1.000
_cell.length_b   1.000
_cell.length_c   1.000
_cell.angle_alpha   90.00
_cell.angle_beta   90.00
_cell.angle_gamma   90.00
#
_symmetry.space_group_name_H-M   'P 1'
#
loop_
_entity.id
_entity.type
_entity.pdbx_description
1 polymer ?
#
loop_
_entity_poly.entity_id
_entity_poly.type
_entity_poly.pdbx_seq_one_letter_code
_entity_poly.pdbx_strand_id
1 'polypeptide(L)'
;MAAPASGMLRSSLVERAPLPPPPSSSRFFHGRARKGKLFSQTTADATRRHRRTRWTVVAAAISERMVQVAPVEVRRPEAEKPVQFKVRALVTVKRNKGEDWKEAMVSHLIANPLEAIEEIRFSRSNIGLELISTDVDPRTKRPKVSQEAVLRVWSEKVKTMGDRAVFAAEFTVDSSFGTPGAVEVTNRHRRELFLESIMVDGFLCGPIHFNCHSWVQSSRDYPDKRVFFTDRPYLPSETPAGLRQLRQGELEALRGDGKGVRKLWDRVYDFDVYNDLGNPDKGHELVRPPLGGERLPYPRRCRTGRLPTETDLSAESRVEDPLPMYVPRDDAFEEARTEMLAEGKRKALLRVFVPSLVAGFSGGDIGGFHHFDCLYKEGIRLKQGLQDDLVGKLPFLRKIQEVSEGMLRYDTPTILSKDKFAWLRDDEFARQAVAGINPVSIERLKVFPPVSKLDPEIYGPPESAIREEHILGHLEGMSVQQALEEKKLFMLDYHDIYLPFLDRINAQDGRKSYATRNIFFLTSMGTLKPVAIELRLSPGVPSTRSRRVMTPPTDATTTWLWQLAKAHVCSNDAGVHQLVNHWLRTHACTEPFILAAHRQLSAMHPVFKLLHPHMRYTLETNALARQILINGGGVIESFFTPGPVSTEMSSAAYASSWRFDMEGLPADLIRRGMAEADPTQPHGLRLTVQDYPYANDGLLIWDAITTWVSKYVEAHYPTPAHVASDVELQAWYDEAVRVGHADVGDAHWWPQLATPGDLVGVLTTLVWLASAQHAA
;
A
#
# COMPACT_ATOMS: atom_id res chain seq x y z
N MET A 1 -24.02 19.42 43.14
CA MET A 1 -22.93 19.66 44.10
C MET A 1 -21.74 18.81 43.72
N ALA A 2 -20.56 19.43 43.69
CA ALA A 2 -19.20 18.88 43.62
C ALA A 2 -18.78 18.02 42.41
N ALA A 3 -18.04 18.66 41.49
CA ALA A 3 -16.89 18.06 40.78
C ALA A 3 -15.62 18.24 41.65
N PRO A 4 -14.49 17.54 41.38
CA PRO A 4 -13.50 18.00 40.38
C PRO A 4 -12.92 16.86 39.49
N ALA A 5 -12.67 17.07 38.18
CA ALA A 5 -11.38 17.43 37.51
C ALA A 5 -10.28 16.33 37.57
N SER A 6 -9.40 16.04 36.61
CA SER A 6 -9.17 16.34 35.18
C SER A 6 -7.85 15.60 34.82
N GLY A 7 -7.65 15.18 33.56
CA GLY A 7 -6.29 15.01 33.01
C GLY A 7 -6.04 13.81 32.09
N MET A 8 -6.39 13.92 30.81
CA MET A 8 -5.72 13.16 29.74
C MET A 8 -5.27 14.14 28.65
N LEU A 9 -3.96 14.28 28.51
CA LEU A 9 -3.26 15.07 27.50
C LEU A 9 -3.45 14.42 26.12
N ARG A 10 -4.26 15.07 25.27
CA ARG A 10 -4.17 14.94 23.81
C ARG A 10 -3.01 15.83 23.34
N SER A 11 -2.05 15.27 22.61
CA SER A 11 -1.14 16.06 21.79
C SER A 11 -1.47 15.80 20.32
N SER A 12 -2.14 16.76 19.70
CA SER A 12 -2.26 16.92 18.25
C SER A 12 -1.81 18.33 17.95
N LEU A 13 -0.59 18.48 17.42
CA LEU A 13 -0.11 19.75 16.87
C LEU A 13 -0.25 19.67 15.35
N VAL A 14 -1.39 20.14 14.86
CA VAL A 14 -1.53 20.77 13.55
C VAL A 14 -2.45 21.96 13.76
N GLU A 15 -1.91 23.16 13.57
CA GLU A 15 -2.64 24.43 13.66
C GLU A 15 -3.77 24.45 12.62
N ARG A 16 -5.02 24.58 13.09
CA ARG A 16 -6.17 24.90 12.25
C ARG A 16 -6.21 26.41 12.03
N ALA A 17 -6.07 26.84 10.78
CA ALA A 17 -6.46 28.18 10.37
C ALA A 17 -7.99 28.35 10.49
N PRO A 18 -8.51 29.52 10.92
CA PRO A 18 -9.94 29.74 11.08
C PRO A 18 -10.63 29.93 9.72
N LEU A 19 -11.72 29.17 9.51
CA LEU A 19 -12.66 29.37 8.41
C LEU A 19 -13.45 30.69 8.58
N PRO A 20 -13.79 31.40 7.50
CA PRO A 20 -14.58 32.63 7.56
C PRO A 20 -16.07 32.34 7.80
N PRO A 21 -16.84 33.30 8.36
CA PRO A 21 -18.25 33.11 8.67
C PRO A 21 -19.17 33.14 7.42
N PRO A 22 -20.37 32.52 7.49
CA PRO A 22 -21.31 32.42 6.35
C PRO A 22 -22.05 33.73 6.07
N PRO A 23 -22.62 33.92 4.86
CA PRO A 23 -23.23 35.19 4.47
C PRO A 23 -24.64 35.33 5.03
N SER A 24 -24.95 36.53 5.53
CA SER A 24 -26.31 36.96 5.88
C SER A 24 -26.95 37.77 4.76
N SER A 25 -28.26 37.68 4.67
CA SER A 25 -29.09 38.18 3.58
C SER A 25 -29.62 39.60 3.82
N SER A 26 -29.56 40.39 2.74
CA SER A 26 -30.61 41.30 2.26
C SER A 26 -30.64 42.81 2.66
N ARG A 27 -30.73 43.63 1.57
CA ARG A 27 -31.56 44.84 1.32
C ARG A 27 -30.96 46.27 1.35
N PHE A 28 -30.95 46.84 0.13
CA PHE A 28 -31.21 48.24 -0.35
C PHE A 28 -30.32 49.40 0.22
N PHE A 29 -29.62 50.21 -0.59
CA PHE A 29 -30.16 51.29 -1.45
C PHE A 29 -29.07 51.93 -2.35
N HIS A 30 -29.54 52.42 -3.50
CA HIS A 30 -29.05 53.43 -4.46
C HIS A 30 -27.59 53.95 -4.50
N GLY A 31 -27.07 54.09 -5.75
CA GLY A 31 -26.08 55.14 -6.04
C GLY A 31 -25.26 55.03 -7.34
N ARG A 32 -25.86 55.38 -8.49
CA ARG A 32 -25.28 56.02 -9.70
C ARG A 32 -23.79 55.78 -10.09
N ALA A 33 -23.64 55.12 -11.26
CA ALA A 33 -23.06 55.62 -12.51
C ALA A 33 -21.64 56.26 -12.58
N ARG A 34 -20.76 55.66 -13.39
CA ARG A 34 -19.95 56.25 -14.50
C ARG A 34 -19.06 55.15 -15.12
N LYS A 35 -19.34 54.63 -16.32
CA LYS A 35 -18.88 55.06 -17.68
C LYS A 35 -17.36 55.17 -17.88
N GLY A 36 -16.83 54.34 -18.80
CA GLY A 36 -15.58 54.54 -19.57
C GLY A 36 -14.98 53.22 -20.08
N LYS A 37 -15.36 52.71 -21.27
CA LYS A 37 -14.58 52.66 -22.55
C LYS A 37 -13.26 51.85 -22.43
N LEU A 38 -13.01 50.69 -23.06
CA LEU A 38 -13.23 50.14 -24.43
C LEU A 38 -12.40 50.83 -25.54
N PHE A 39 -11.95 50.02 -26.52
CA PHE A 39 -11.01 50.19 -27.67
C PHE A 39 -9.58 49.65 -27.39
N SER A 40 -9.03 48.58 -27.98
CA SER A 40 -9.02 47.93 -29.32
C SER A 40 -7.87 48.40 -30.26
N GLN A 41 -7.05 47.41 -30.66
CA GLN A 41 -6.38 47.17 -31.96
C GLN A 41 -5.55 48.29 -32.65
N THR A 42 -4.33 47.95 -33.10
CA THR A 42 -4.03 47.65 -34.53
C THR A 42 -2.57 47.26 -34.79
N THR A 43 -2.42 46.51 -35.88
CA THR A 43 -1.29 45.81 -36.53
C THR A 43 -0.41 46.70 -37.43
N ALA A 44 0.83 46.27 -37.74
CA ALA A 44 1.41 46.32 -39.10
C ALA A 44 2.78 45.58 -39.24
N ASP A 45 2.90 44.85 -40.36
CA ASP A 45 4.03 44.10 -40.93
C ASP A 45 5.17 44.98 -41.53
N ALA A 46 6.39 44.42 -41.69
CA ALA A 46 7.18 44.43 -42.95
C ALA A 46 8.62 43.84 -42.85
N THR A 47 8.80 42.66 -43.45
CA THR A 47 9.90 42.16 -44.34
C THR A 47 11.39 42.61 -44.27
N ARG A 48 12.27 41.62 -44.01
CA ARG A 48 13.33 41.01 -44.89
C ARG A 48 14.48 41.87 -45.50
N ARG A 49 15.76 41.60 -45.13
CA ARG A 49 16.86 41.13 -46.04
C ARG A 49 18.26 41.05 -45.37
N HIS A 50 18.98 39.97 -45.71
CA HIS A 50 20.42 39.71 -45.47
C HIS A 50 21.36 40.59 -46.31
N ARG A 51 22.56 40.88 -45.79
CA ARG A 51 23.80 40.87 -46.60
C ARG A 51 25.09 40.70 -45.76
N ARG A 52 25.94 39.79 -46.24
CA ARG A 52 27.34 39.53 -45.85
C ARG A 52 28.26 40.68 -46.30
N THR A 53 29.38 40.88 -45.59
CA THR A 53 30.63 41.39 -46.20
C THR A 53 31.87 40.84 -45.50
N ARG A 54 32.75 40.23 -46.32
CA ARG A 54 34.15 39.85 -46.07
C ARG A 54 35.03 41.09 -45.96
N TRP A 55 36.16 40.98 -45.26
CA TRP A 55 37.34 41.81 -45.51
C TRP A 55 38.59 40.92 -45.63
N THR A 56 39.36 41.16 -46.70
CA THR A 56 40.63 40.53 -47.02
C THR A 56 41.75 41.56 -46.89
N VAL A 57 42.92 41.06 -46.53
CA VAL A 57 44.22 41.67 -46.23
C VAL A 57 44.84 42.46 -47.40
N VAL A 58 45.58 43.54 -47.10
CA VAL A 58 46.84 43.92 -47.79
C VAL A 58 47.85 44.48 -46.78
N ALA A 59 49.11 44.11 -46.98
CA ALA A 59 50.28 44.25 -46.11
C ALA A 59 51.10 45.54 -46.32
N ALA A 60 51.96 45.83 -45.34
CA ALA A 60 53.23 46.57 -45.55
C ALA A 60 54.32 46.00 -44.62
N ALA A 61 55.42 45.50 -45.20
CA ALA A 61 56.71 45.24 -44.57
C ALA A 61 57.42 46.59 -44.29
N ILE A 62 58.44 46.78 -43.44
CA ILE A 62 59.80 46.19 -43.29
C ILE A 62 60.28 46.72 -41.90
N SER A 63 60.98 46.03 -40.99
CA SER A 63 62.38 45.58 -41.02
C SER A 63 62.67 44.81 -39.73
N GLU A 64 63.45 43.74 -39.85
CA GLU A 64 64.03 42.96 -38.75
C GLU A 64 65.10 43.75 -37.98
N ARG A 65 65.14 43.55 -36.66
CA ARG A 65 66.39 43.44 -35.91
C ARG A 65 66.18 42.52 -34.71
N MET A 66 66.90 41.39 -34.74
CA MET A 66 66.91 40.34 -33.74
C MET A 66 67.44 40.87 -32.40
N VAL A 67 66.69 40.65 -31.32
CA VAL A 67 67.22 40.55 -29.96
C VAL A 67 66.89 39.13 -29.50
N GLN A 68 67.93 38.34 -29.22
CA GLN A 68 67.79 37.05 -28.57
C GLN A 68 67.17 37.27 -27.18
N VAL A 69 65.97 36.73 -26.96
CA VAL A 69 65.38 36.58 -25.62
C VAL A 69 65.37 35.09 -25.31
N ALA A 70 65.99 34.74 -24.19
CA ALA A 70 66.06 33.38 -23.65
C ALA A 70 64.64 32.77 -23.47
N PRO A 71 64.51 31.43 -23.41
CA PRO A 71 63.20 30.82 -23.23
C PRO A 71 62.64 31.23 -21.88
N VAL A 72 61.52 31.96 -21.88
CA VAL A 72 60.70 32.11 -20.68
C VAL A 72 60.01 30.78 -20.47
N GLU A 73 60.46 30.02 -19.47
CA GLU A 73 59.68 28.93 -18.91
C GLU A 73 58.31 29.48 -18.51
N VAL A 74 57.28 29.11 -19.26
CA VAL A 74 55.90 29.21 -18.78
C VAL A 74 55.77 28.18 -17.67
N ARG A 75 56.04 28.62 -16.42
CA ARG A 75 55.66 27.86 -15.24
C ARG A 75 54.16 27.58 -15.35
N ARG A 76 53.81 26.29 -15.45
CA ARG A 76 52.46 25.83 -15.15
C ARG A 76 52.04 26.47 -13.82
N PRO A 77 50.83 27.01 -13.67
CA PRO A 77 50.37 27.42 -12.35
C PRO A 77 50.47 26.17 -11.46
N GLU A 78 51.30 26.24 -10.42
CA GLU A 78 51.32 25.24 -9.38
C GLU A 78 49.90 25.15 -8.85
N ALA A 79 49.28 23.96 -8.93
CA ALA A 79 47.98 23.74 -8.34
C ALA A 79 48.05 24.13 -6.86
N GLU A 80 47.31 25.15 -6.45
CA GLU A 80 47.22 25.56 -5.04
C GLU A 80 46.92 24.30 -4.21
N LYS A 81 47.77 24.05 -3.21
CA LYS A 81 47.59 22.89 -2.33
C LYS A 81 46.22 23.03 -1.64
N PRO A 82 45.34 22.02 -1.72
CA PRO A 82 44.05 22.08 -1.04
C PRO A 82 44.25 22.36 0.45
N VAL A 83 43.48 23.32 0.98
CA VAL A 83 43.49 23.63 2.42
C VAL A 83 42.46 22.73 3.07
N GLN A 84 42.88 21.99 4.11
CA GLN A 84 41.96 21.17 4.88
C GLN A 84 41.14 22.03 5.83
N PHE A 85 39.85 21.78 5.88
CA PHE A 85 38.93 22.39 6.83
C PHE A 85 38.07 21.33 7.51
N LYS A 86 37.53 21.68 8.67
CA LYS A 86 36.69 20.81 9.49
C LYS A 86 35.24 21.15 9.28
N VAL A 87 34.41 20.14 9.08
CA VAL A 87 32.95 20.26 9.03
C VAL A 87 32.33 19.39 10.10
N ARG A 88 31.25 19.87 10.70
CA ARG A 88 30.57 19.20 11.82
C ARG A 88 29.36 18.46 11.30
N ALA A 89 29.13 17.25 11.80
CA ALA A 89 27.90 16.51 11.55
C ALA A 89 27.14 16.21 12.83
N LEU A 90 25.82 16.23 12.72
CA LEU A 90 24.87 15.77 13.72
C LEU A 90 24.19 14.52 13.20
N VAL A 91 24.27 13.44 13.97
CA VAL A 91 23.73 12.13 13.61
C VAL A 91 22.61 11.78 14.59
N THR A 92 21.40 11.60 14.08
CA THR A 92 20.23 11.22 14.87
C THR A 92 19.98 9.72 14.71
N VAL A 93 19.93 9.02 15.84
CA VAL A 93 19.66 7.57 15.93
C VAL A 93 18.42 7.36 16.80
N LYS A 94 17.52 6.46 16.40
CA LYS A 94 16.38 6.06 17.21
C LYS A 94 16.77 4.91 18.15
N ARG A 95 16.40 5.02 19.43
CA ARG A 95 16.60 4.00 20.46
C ARG A 95 15.45 2.99 20.40
N ASN A 96 15.76 1.70 20.51
CA ASN A 96 14.74 0.67 20.71
C ASN A 96 14.07 0.86 22.08
N LYS A 97 12.74 0.74 22.13
CA LYS A 97 11.94 0.91 23.34
C LYS A 97 11.86 -0.37 24.18
N GLY A 98 12.14 -1.54 23.59
CA GLY A 98 12.27 -2.80 24.33
C GLY A 98 13.51 -2.88 25.25
N GLU A 99 14.39 -1.88 25.18
CA GLU A 99 15.52 -1.74 26.09
C GLU A 99 15.16 -0.66 27.11
N ASP A 100 14.61 -1.05 28.26
CA ASP A 100 14.69 -0.17 29.43
C ASP A 100 16.15 -0.13 29.87
N TRP A 101 16.92 0.74 29.20
CA TRP A 101 18.33 0.97 29.45
C TRP A 101 18.57 1.27 30.93
N LYS A 102 17.57 1.72 31.70
CA LYS A 102 17.74 1.91 33.15
C LYS A 102 17.68 0.62 33.94
N GLU A 103 16.71 -0.27 33.72
CA GLU A 103 16.61 -1.53 34.47
C GLU A 103 17.66 -2.57 34.04
N ALA A 104 17.96 -2.65 32.74
CA ALA A 104 19.05 -3.48 32.22
C ALA A 104 20.41 -2.94 32.70
N MET A 105 20.66 -1.61 32.65
CA MET A 105 21.92 -1.05 33.18
C MET A 105 22.02 -1.21 34.68
N VAL A 106 20.96 -1.04 35.47
CA VAL A 106 21.01 -1.18 36.94
C VAL A 106 21.27 -2.65 37.31
N SER A 107 20.60 -3.61 36.69
CA SER A 107 20.88 -5.04 36.92
C SER A 107 22.28 -5.45 36.46
N HIS A 108 22.78 -4.90 35.34
CA HIS A 108 24.11 -5.23 34.81
C HIS A 108 25.25 -4.50 35.58
N LEU A 109 25.03 -3.27 36.06
CA LEU A 109 25.95 -2.52 36.91
C LEU A 109 26.11 -3.14 38.30
N ILE A 110 25.04 -3.76 38.82
CA ILE A 110 25.07 -4.48 40.11
C ILE A 110 25.75 -5.85 39.96
N ALA A 111 25.60 -6.52 38.81
CA ALA A 111 26.13 -7.86 38.57
C ALA A 111 27.60 -7.89 38.07
N ASN A 112 27.99 -7.02 37.12
CA ASN A 112 29.34 -7.00 36.52
C ASN A 112 29.80 -5.56 36.20
N PRO A 113 30.35 -4.82 37.19
CA PRO A 113 30.72 -3.40 37.04
C PRO A 113 31.81 -3.12 35.98
N LEU A 114 32.70 -4.08 35.73
CA LEU A 114 33.82 -3.93 34.79
C LEU A 114 33.39 -4.11 33.32
N GLU A 115 32.47 -5.04 33.02
CA GLU A 115 31.94 -5.24 31.66
C GLU A 115 31.04 -4.09 31.23
N ALA A 116 30.23 -3.52 32.13
CA ALA A 116 29.41 -2.34 31.85
C ALA A 116 30.27 -1.09 31.58
N ILE A 117 31.41 -0.94 32.28
CA ILE A 117 32.39 0.12 32.03
C ILE A 117 33.16 -0.13 30.71
N GLU A 118 33.39 -1.39 30.34
CA GLU A 118 33.93 -1.76 29.03
C GLU A 118 32.93 -1.49 27.90
N GLU A 119 31.64 -1.80 28.03
CA GLU A 119 30.59 -1.50 27.04
C GLU A 119 30.47 0.02 26.79
N ILE A 120 30.54 0.82 27.86
CA ILE A 120 30.55 2.29 27.81
C ILE A 120 31.87 2.83 27.23
N ARG A 121 33.02 2.17 27.45
CA ARG A 121 34.30 2.54 26.81
C ARG A 121 34.42 2.06 25.36
N PHE A 122 33.80 0.94 24.99
CA PHE A 122 33.79 0.36 23.64
C PHE A 122 32.83 1.09 22.69
N SER A 123 31.86 1.85 23.20
CA SER A 123 30.96 2.72 22.42
C SER A 123 31.64 3.91 21.72
N ARG A 124 32.95 4.13 21.96
CA ARG A 124 33.66 5.38 21.61
C ARG A 124 34.16 5.46 20.16
N SER A 125 34.12 4.37 19.38
CA SER A 125 34.76 4.30 18.05
C SER A 125 34.08 3.43 16.97
N ASN A 126 32.80 3.04 17.13
CA ASN A 126 32.26 1.94 16.32
C ASN A 126 31.52 2.35 15.04
N ILE A 127 31.02 3.58 14.95
CA ILE A 127 30.33 4.02 13.72
C ILE A 127 31.25 4.95 12.94
N GLY A 128 31.65 4.48 11.77
CA GLY A 128 32.45 5.21 10.80
C GLY A 128 31.57 5.89 9.77
N LEU A 129 31.91 7.12 9.40
CA LEU A 129 31.23 7.92 8.40
C LEU A 129 32.23 8.45 7.39
N GLU A 130 31.93 8.35 6.11
CA GLU A 130 32.73 8.93 5.02
C GLU A 130 31.82 9.71 4.07
N LEU A 131 32.12 10.98 3.85
CA LEU A 131 31.41 11.79 2.87
C LEU A 131 31.91 11.47 1.47
N ILE A 132 30.98 11.38 0.54
CA ILE A 132 31.25 11.17 -0.88
C ILE A 132 30.81 12.40 -1.66
N SER A 133 31.73 12.97 -2.42
CA SER A 133 31.47 14.15 -3.25
C SER A 133 30.66 13.82 -4.50
N THR A 134 29.89 14.79 -4.98
CA THR A 134 29.33 14.80 -6.34
C THR A 134 30.40 14.82 -7.42
N ASP A 135 31.60 15.26 -7.06
CA ASP A 135 32.73 15.44 -7.97
C ASP A 135 33.63 14.20 -8.01
N VAL A 136 34.27 14.03 -9.16
CA VAL A 136 35.29 13.00 -9.38
C VAL A 136 36.67 13.64 -9.27
N ASP A 137 37.61 12.95 -8.64
CA ASP A 137 39.02 13.34 -8.66
C ASP A 137 39.58 13.19 -10.10
N PRO A 138 40.08 14.27 -10.73
CA PRO A 138 40.58 14.22 -12.10
C PRO A 138 41.71 13.21 -12.33
N ARG A 139 42.50 12.89 -11.29
CA ARG A 139 43.66 12.01 -11.31
C ARG A 139 43.26 10.55 -11.14
N THR A 140 42.42 10.22 -10.16
CA THR A 140 42.04 8.82 -9.87
C THR A 140 40.83 8.37 -10.66
N LYS A 141 40.06 9.31 -11.25
CA LYS A 141 38.75 9.07 -11.88
C LYS A 141 37.73 8.42 -10.93
N ARG A 142 37.95 8.52 -9.62
CA ARG A 142 37.04 8.03 -8.57
C ARG A 142 36.37 9.21 -7.83
N PRO A 143 35.23 8.97 -7.16
CA PRO A 143 34.62 9.99 -6.31
C PRO A 143 35.62 10.49 -5.27
N LYS A 144 35.57 11.79 -4.95
CA LYS A 144 36.35 12.30 -3.81
C LYS A 144 35.69 11.82 -2.51
N VAL A 145 36.49 11.25 -1.62
CA VAL A 145 36.04 10.67 -0.33
C VAL A 145 36.74 11.41 0.81
N SER A 146 35.99 11.75 1.86
CA SER A 146 36.58 12.39 3.05
C SER A 146 37.44 11.40 3.83
N GLN A 147 38.25 11.90 4.76
CA GLN A 147 38.75 11.00 5.81
C GLN A 147 37.57 10.45 6.62
N GLU A 148 37.71 9.23 7.13
CA GLU A 148 36.70 8.62 8.00
C GLU A 148 36.52 9.45 9.27
N ALA A 149 35.30 9.93 9.48
CA ALA A 149 34.89 10.53 10.73
C ALA A 149 34.25 9.46 11.62
N VAL A 150 34.68 9.41 12.87
CA VAL A 150 34.12 8.50 13.86
C VAL A 150 33.19 9.27 14.78
N LEU A 151 32.04 8.70 15.06
CA LEU A 151 31.07 9.26 16.01
C LEU A 151 31.71 9.45 17.39
N ARG A 152 31.82 10.70 17.84
CA ARG A 152 32.35 11.06 19.16
C ARG A 152 31.21 11.53 20.06
N VAL A 153 31.15 11.02 21.29
CA VAL A 153 30.27 11.60 22.31
C VAL A 153 30.86 12.95 22.70
N TRP A 154 30.30 14.05 22.15
CA TRP A 154 30.65 15.40 22.61
C TRP A 154 30.11 15.55 24.04
N SER A 155 30.99 15.77 25.00
CA SER A 155 30.70 15.87 26.44
C SER A 155 29.78 17.03 26.84
N GLU A 156 29.30 17.82 25.88
CA GLU A 156 28.32 18.87 26.10
C GLU A 156 27.01 18.51 25.38
N LYS A 157 26.13 17.89 26.16
CA LYS A 157 24.70 17.64 25.89
C LYS A 157 24.40 16.68 24.73
N VAL A 158 24.43 15.37 25.02
CA VAL A 158 23.49 14.44 24.37
C VAL A 158 22.09 14.98 24.67
N LYS A 159 21.46 15.63 23.70
CA LYS A 159 20.05 16.02 23.81
C LYS A 159 19.21 14.77 23.54
N THR A 160 18.84 14.06 24.59
CA THR A 160 17.80 13.02 24.49
C THR A 160 16.45 13.71 24.31
N MET A 161 15.87 13.57 23.13
CA MET A 161 14.48 13.98 22.86
C MET A 161 13.65 12.70 22.75
N GLY A 162 13.10 12.24 23.87
CA GLY A 162 12.30 11.00 23.90
C GLY A 162 13.12 9.76 23.51
N ASP A 163 12.70 9.08 22.43
CA ASP A 163 13.33 7.87 21.89
C ASP A 163 14.51 8.15 20.95
N ARG A 164 15.00 9.39 20.85
CA ARG A 164 16.08 9.79 19.94
C ARG A 164 17.37 10.16 20.67
N ALA A 165 18.49 9.75 20.10
CA ALA A 165 19.83 10.17 20.49
C ALA A 165 20.51 10.93 19.35
N VAL A 166 21.06 12.10 19.66
CA VAL A 166 21.82 12.92 18.70
C VAL A 166 23.29 12.90 19.10
N PHE A 167 24.14 12.55 18.15
CA PHE A 167 25.59 12.47 18.28
C PHE A 167 26.29 13.45 17.34
N ALA A 168 27.55 13.78 17.63
CA ALA A 168 28.35 14.63 16.78
C ALA A 168 29.51 13.85 16.13
N ALA A 169 29.85 14.20 14.89
CA ALA A 169 31.07 13.77 14.23
C ALA A 169 31.74 15.00 13.60
N GLU A 170 33.06 14.92 13.39
CA GLU A 170 33.83 15.98 12.73
C GLU A 170 34.58 15.35 11.55
N PHE A 171 34.31 15.84 10.35
CA PHE A 171 35.01 15.42 9.13
C PHE A 171 36.13 16.41 8.83
N THR A 172 37.26 15.89 8.36
CA THR A 172 38.31 16.70 7.74
C THR A 172 38.19 16.52 6.22
N VAL A 173 37.96 17.64 5.52
CA VAL A 173 37.74 17.69 4.07
C VAL A 173 38.66 18.72 3.42
N ASP A 174 39.11 18.43 2.20
CA ASP A 174 39.92 19.36 1.42
C ASP A 174 39.06 20.47 0.82
N SER A 175 39.59 21.68 0.67
CA SER A 175 38.90 22.81 0.01
C SER A 175 38.44 22.49 -1.42
N SER A 176 39.09 21.52 -2.07
CA SER A 176 38.73 21.01 -3.39
C SER A 176 37.71 19.86 -3.37
N PHE A 177 37.16 19.48 -2.20
CA PHE A 177 36.24 18.35 -2.04
C PHE A 177 34.96 18.49 -2.86
N GLY A 178 34.46 19.71 -3.07
CA GLY A 178 33.20 19.95 -3.77
C GLY A 178 31.99 19.79 -2.85
N THR A 179 30.85 19.36 -3.40
CA THR A 179 29.59 19.19 -2.63
C THR A 179 29.40 17.73 -2.24
N PRO A 180 29.21 17.40 -0.94
CA PRO A 180 28.76 16.08 -0.52
C PRO A 180 27.42 15.68 -1.14
N GLY A 181 27.36 14.49 -1.74
CA GLY A 181 26.15 13.93 -2.35
C GLY A 181 25.69 12.60 -1.72
N ALA A 182 26.60 11.91 -1.02
CA ALA A 182 26.30 10.71 -0.25
C ALA A 182 27.16 10.63 1.01
N VAL A 183 26.76 9.75 1.93
CA VAL A 183 27.53 9.34 3.10
C VAL A 183 27.54 7.82 3.18
N GLU A 184 28.73 7.24 3.30
CA GLU A 184 28.91 5.83 3.63
C GLU A 184 29.01 5.67 5.15
N VAL A 185 28.31 4.66 5.68
CA VAL A 185 28.20 4.38 7.11
C VAL A 185 28.66 2.95 7.37
N THR A 186 29.63 2.80 8.26
CA THR A 186 30.10 1.50 8.74
C THR A 186 29.70 1.34 10.19
N ASN A 187 28.99 0.26 10.52
CA ASN A 187 28.66 -0.05 11.91
C ASN A 187 29.51 -1.23 12.43
N ARG A 188 30.59 -0.92 13.16
CA ARG A 188 31.46 -1.90 13.80
C ARG A 188 30.94 -2.37 15.17
N HIS A 189 29.75 -1.91 15.57
CA HIS A 189 29.10 -2.37 16.78
C HIS A 189 28.51 -3.77 16.56
N ARG A 190 28.31 -4.54 17.63
CA ARG A 190 27.75 -5.90 17.55
C ARG A 190 26.26 -5.94 17.22
N ARG A 191 25.56 -4.82 17.42
CA ARG A 191 24.11 -4.68 17.17
C ARG A 191 23.86 -3.70 16.04
N GLU A 192 22.78 -3.91 15.31
CA GLU A 192 22.25 -2.94 14.37
C GLU A 192 21.77 -1.67 15.09
N LEU A 193 21.68 -0.56 14.36
CA LEU A 193 21.16 0.71 14.85
C LEU A 193 20.19 1.30 13.84
N PHE A 194 19.15 1.99 14.30
CA PHE A 194 18.25 2.70 13.39
C PHE A 194 18.73 4.13 13.18
N LEU A 195 19.30 4.40 12.01
CA LEU A 195 19.80 5.71 11.62
C LEU A 195 18.64 6.53 11.04
N GLU A 196 18.26 7.60 11.73
CA GLU A 196 17.16 8.47 11.29
C GLU A 196 17.66 9.49 10.27
N SER A 197 18.71 10.25 10.61
CA SER A 197 19.23 11.30 9.74
C SER A 197 20.68 11.68 10.06
N ILE A 198 21.40 12.20 9.07
CA ILE A 198 22.69 12.88 9.23
C ILE A 198 22.56 14.30 8.67
N MET A 199 22.97 15.30 9.44
CA MET A 199 23.07 16.70 9.02
C MET A 199 24.54 17.13 9.08
N VAL A 200 25.09 17.65 7.99
CA VAL A 200 26.47 18.13 7.93
C VAL A 200 26.48 19.64 7.71
N ASP A 201 27.17 20.37 8.57
CA ASP A 201 27.29 21.83 8.55
C ASP A 201 28.76 22.27 8.43
N GLY A 202 28.99 23.39 7.74
CA GLY A 202 30.32 23.94 7.47
C GLY A 202 30.74 23.96 5.99
N PHE A 203 29.89 23.52 5.06
CA PHE A 203 30.11 23.73 3.62
C PHE A 203 29.56 25.08 3.16
N LEU A 204 30.18 25.67 2.13
CA LEU A 204 29.73 26.95 1.54
C LEU A 204 28.32 26.90 0.95
N CYS A 205 27.83 25.70 0.60
CA CYS A 205 26.49 25.48 0.07
C CYS A 205 25.40 25.38 1.14
N GLY A 206 25.74 25.60 2.42
CA GLY A 206 24.84 25.47 3.56
C GLY A 206 24.78 24.05 4.13
N PRO A 207 23.87 23.79 5.09
CA PRO A 207 23.74 22.49 5.74
C PRO A 207 23.22 21.44 4.75
N ILE A 208 23.82 20.25 4.81
CA ILE A 208 23.50 19.12 3.94
C ILE A 208 22.79 18.06 4.75
N HIS A 209 21.64 17.60 4.26
CA HIS A 209 20.77 16.64 4.93
C HIS A 209 20.77 15.30 4.21
N PHE A 210 20.89 14.24 5.00
CA PHE A 210 20.72 12.85 4.60
C PHE A 210 19.59 12.26 5.46
N ASN A 211 18.41 12.05 4.86
CA ASN A 211 17.31 11.37 5.53
C ASN A 211 17.47 9.86 5.31
N CYS A 212 17.91 9.16 6.35
CA CYS A 212 18.34 7.77 6.25
C CYS A 212 17.19 6.80 6.51
N HIS A 213 16.44 7.00 7.60
CA HIS A 213 15.32 6.16 8.05
C HIS A 213 15.52 4.64 7.84
N SER A 214 16.69 4.12 8.22
CA SER A 214 17.08 2.75 7.91
C SER A 214 17.89 2.10 9.03
N TRP A 215 17.76 0.79 9.16
CA TRP A 215 18.59 -0.02 10.04
C TRP A 215 19.97 -0.23 9.44
N VAL A 216 21.02 0.16 10.13
CA VAL A 216 22.42 -0.08 9.75
C VAL A 216 22.93 -1.33 10.48
N GLN A 217 23.07 -2.41 9.71
CA GLN A 217 23.52 -3.72 10.17
C GLN A 217 24.94 -3.69 10.74
N SER A 218 25.24 -4.59 11.67
CA SER A 218 26.60 -4.81 12.16
C SER A 218 27.50 -5.29 11.02
N SER A 219 28.76 -4.83 10.99
CA SER A 219 29.75 -5.22 9.98
C SER A 219 30.12 -6.71 10.03
N ARG A 220 29.70 -7.43 11.08
CA ARG A 220 29.81 -8.89 11.17
C ARG A 220 28.76 -9.59 10.32
N ASP A 221 27.58 -9.00 10.23
CA ASP A 221 26.42 -9.56 9.54
C ASP A 221 26.34 -9.06 8.09
N TYR A 222 26.75 -7.80 7.87
CA TYR A 222 26.84 -7.15 6.56
C TYR A 222 28.16 -6.37 6.45
N PRO A 223 29.21 -6.96 5.84
CA PRO A 223 30.54 -6.35 5.77
C PRO A 223 30.63 -5.07 4.93
N ASP A 224 29.72 -4.90 3.96
CA ASP A 224 29.71 -3.76 3.07
C ASP A 224 29.20 -2.50 3.78
N LYS A 225 29.67 -1.33 3.32
CA LYS A 225 29.25 -0.05 3.89
C LYS A 225 27.84 0.30 3.42
N ARG A 226 27.05 0.90 4.31
CA ARG A 226 25.71 1.39 3.98
C ARG A 226 25.80 2.78 3.38
N VAL A 227 25.20 3.00 2.22
CA VAL A 227 25.19 4.30 1.56
C VAL A 227 23.86 5.03 1.79
N PHE A 228 23.95 6.34 2.05
CA PHE A 228 22.79 7.23 2.12
C PHE A 228 23.03 8.45 1.24
N PHE A 229 22.04 8.80 0.43
CA PHE A 229 22.11 9.95 -0.48
C PHE A 229 21.43 11.18 0.12
N THR A 230 21.76 12.36 -0.39
CA THR A 230 21.00 13.57 -0.07
C THR A 230 19.56 13.50 -0.58
N ASP A 231 18.68 14.37 -0.07
CA ASP A 231 17.27 14.42 -0.50
C ASP A 231 17.07 14.90 -1.95
N ARG A 232 18.11 15.42 -2.61
CA ARG A 232 18.01 15.92 -3.98
C ARG A 232 17.62 14.80 -4.94
N PRO A 233 16.52 14.94 -5.69
CA PRO A 233 16.16 13.96 -6.70
C PRO A 233 17.07 14.09 -7.92
N TYR A 234 17.42 12.95 -8.51
CA TYR A 234 18.14 12.88 -9.79
C TYR A 234 17.55 11.78 -10.66
N LEU A 235 17.29 12.09 -11.93
CA LEU A 235 17.15 11.05 -12.95
C LEU A 235 18.50 10.33 -13.14
N PRO A 236 18.51 9.09 -13.69
CA PRO A 236 19.76 8.40 -13.99
C PRO A 236 20.73 9.25 -14.84
N SER A 237 20.20 9.94 -15.85
CA SER A 237 20.96 10.84 -16.74
C SER A 237 21.53 12.09 -16.04
N GLU A 238 20.89 12.54 -14.96
CA GLU A 238 21.26 13.73 -14.19
C GLU A 238 22.16 13.40 -12.99
N THR A 239 22.42 12.12 -12.75
CA THR A 239 23.20 11.68 -11.59
C THR A 239 24.62 12.24 -11.64
N PRO A 240 25.06 13.00 -10.62
CA PRO A 240 26.41 13.54 -10.56
C PRO A 240 27.47 12.44 -10.71
N ALA A 241 28.56 12.75 -11.41
CA ALA A 241 29.55 11.75 -11.80
C ALA A 241 30.15 10.98 -10.59
N GLY A 242 30.35 11.66 -9.45
CA GLY A 242 30.83 11.04 -8.21
C GLY A 242 29.84 10.07 -7.55
N LEU A 243 28.55 10.09 -7.92
CA LEU A 243 27.52 9.25 -7.30
C LEU A 243 27.07 8.07 -8.19
N ARG A 244 27.46 8.04 -9.47
CA ARG A 244 26.97 7.03 -10.44
C ARG A 244 27.28 5.61 -10.02
N GLN A 245 28.49 5.35 -9.52
CA GLN A 245 28.88 4.01 -9.07
C GLN A 245 28.10 3.58 -7.83
N LEU A 246 27.87 4.50 -6.88
CA LEU A 246 27.09 4.22 -5.68
C LEU A 246 25.60 3.98 -5.99
N ARG A 247 25.03 4.76 -6.93
CA ARG A 247 23.66 4.57 -7.41
C ARG A 247 23.46 3.16 -7.95
N GLN A 248 24.36 2.71 -8.81
CA GLN A 248 24.31 1.37 -9.40
C GLN A 248 24.57 0.27 -8.36
N GLY A 249 25.61 0.43 -7.53
CA GLY A 249 25.99 -0.56 -6.52
C GLY A 249 24.91 -0.80 -5.47
N GLU A 250 24.21 0.25 -5.02
CA GLU A 250 23.08 0.08 -4.10
C GLU A 250 21.93 -0.69 -4.74
N LEU A 251 21.58 -0.40 -5.99
CA LEU A 251 20.54 -1.15 -6.71
C LEU A 251 20.92 -2.63 -6.91
N GLU A 252 22.19 -2.92 -7.20
CA GLU A 252 22.70 -4.29 -7.26
C GLU A 252 22.59 -5.01 -5.92
N ALA A 253 22.95 -4.35 -4.82
CA ALA A 253 22.83 -4.90 -3.47
C ALA A 253 21.37 -5.16 -3.08
N LEU A 254 20.45 -4.26 -3.43
CA LEU A 254 19.02 -4.40 -3.17
C LEU A 254 18.36 -5.53 -3.98
N ARG A 255 18.84 -5.79 -5.21
CA ARG A 255 18.36 -6.93 -6.02
C ARG A 255 18.87 -8.28 -5.50
N GLY A 256 20.09 -8.31 -4.97
CA GLY A 256 20.76 -9.55 -4.59
C GLY A 256 21.03 -10.47 -5.80
N ASP A 257 21.21 -11.76 -5.54
CA ASP A 257 21.62 -12.76 -6.54
C ASP A 257 20.53 -13.81 -6.86
N GLY A 258 19.33 -13.65 -6.30
CA GLY A 258 18.21 -14.59 -6.45
C GLY A 258 18.35 -15.92 -5.70
N LYS A 259 19.40 -16.09 -4.87
CA LYS A 259 19.73 -17.38 -4.24
C LYS A 259 19.71 -17.27 -2.72
N GLY A 260 19.74 -18.41 -2.04
CA GLY A 260 19.88 -18.50 -0.58
C GLY A 260 18.64 -18.13 0.22
N VAL A 261 18.68 -18.48 1.51
CA VAL A 261 17.65 -18.17 2.52
C VAL A 261 17.87 -16.75 3.01
N ARG A 262 16.84 -15.92 2.97
CA ARG A 262 16.90 -14.54 3.44
C ARG A 262 17.02 -14.47 4.97
N LYS A 263 17.85 -13.56 5.46
CA LYS A 263 18.06 -13.29 6.89
C LYS A 263 17.30 -12.04 7.31
N LEU A 264 16.94 -11.94 8.59
CA LEU A 264 16.11 -10.83 9.10
C LEU A 264 16.78 -9.45 8.94
N TRP A 265 18.10 -9.40 8.79
CA TRP A 265 18.85 -8.17 8.56
C TRP A 265 19.13 -7.88 7.07
N ASP A 266 18.77 -8.80 6.16
CA ASP A 266 18.95 -8.58 4.71
C ASP A 266 18.05 -7.44 4.23
N ARG A 267 18.51 -6.75 3.17
CA ARG A 267 17.75 -5.70 2.45
C ARG A 267 17.48 -6.11 1.01
N VAL A 268 17.36 -7.41 0.75
CA VAL A 268 17.23 -7.97 -0.60
C VAL A 268 15.77 -8.09 -0.98
N TYR A 269 15.36 -7.38 -2.03
CA TYR A 269 14.03 -7.38 -2.60
C TYR A 269 14.02 -8.31 -3.81
N ASP A 270 13.17 -9.33 -3.80
CA ASP A 270 13.09 -10.30 -4.90
C ASP A 270 11.72 -10.96 -4.93
N PHE A 271 11.39 -11.62 -6.05
CA PHE A 271 10.07 -12.18 -6.32
C PHE A 271 10.03 -13.68 -6.12
N ASP A 272 8.87 -14.18 -5.69
CA ASP A 272 8.57 -15.61 -5.64
C ASP A 272 7.05 -15.84 -5.71
N VAL A 273 6.63 -17.06 -6.01
CA VAL A 273 5.22 -17.47 -6.07
C VAL A 273 4.66 -17.71 -4.67
N TYR A 274 3.33 -17.75 -4.52
CA TYR A 274 2.71 -18.11 -3.24
C TYR A 274 2.69 -19.64 -3.06
N ASN A 275 3.84 -20.20 -2.76
CA ASN A 275 4.02 -21.62 -2.42
C ASN A 275 4.31 -21.84 -0.92
N ASP A 276 4.16 -20.81 -0.08
CA ASP A 276 4.39 -20.83 1.37
C ASP A 276 3.10 -20.83 2.21
N LEU A 277 1.95 -21.03 1.56
CA LEU A 277 0.64 -21.01 2.22
C LEU A 277 0.23 -22.37 2.81
N GLY A 278 0.65 -23.47 2.19
CA GLY A 278 0.37 -24.83 2.66
C GLY A 278 1.33 -25.30 3.75
N ASN A 279 0.94 -26.34 4.51
CA ASN A 279 1.81 -27.04 5.45
C ASN A 279 1.68 -28.57 5.31
N PRO A 280 2.12 -29.16 4.17
CA PRO A 280 1.95 -30.57 3.89
C PRO A 280 2.64 -31.49 4.91
N ASP A 281 3.73 -31.03 5.55
CA ASP A 281 4.44 -31.79 6.60
C ASP A 281 3.60 -31.98 7.87
N LYS A 282 2.59 -31.12 8.10
CA LYS A 282 1.68 -31.24 9.26
C LYS A 282 0.42 -32.04 8.98
N GLY A 283 0.05 -32.25 7.71
CA GLY A 283 -1.15 -33.01 7.35
C GLY A 283 -1.68 -32.69 5.95
N HIS A 284 -2.36 -33.69 5.36
CA HIS A 284 -2.93 -33.60 4.01
C HIS A 284 -3.98 -32.47 3.86
N GLU A 285 -4.68 -32.14 4.95
CA GLU A 285 -5.71 -31.10 5.02
C GLU A 285 -5.13 -29.67 4.93
N LEU A 286 -3.82 -29.53 5.14
CA LEU A 286 -3.07 -28.26 5.05
C LEU A 286 -2.32 -28.12 3.73
N VAL A 287 -2.42 -29.09 2.80
CA VAL A 287 -1.84 -28.98 1.46
C VAL A 287 -2.58 -27.90 0.67
N ARG A 288 -1.84 -26.93 0.11
CA ARG A 288 -2.40 -25.90 -0.77
C ARG A 288 -1.59 -25.84 -2.06
N PRO A 289 -2.25 -25.67 -3.22
CA PRO A 289 -1.52 -25.54 -4.48
C PRO A 289 -0.74 -24.21 -4.50
N PRO A 290 0.45 -24.17 -5.12
CA PRO A 290 1.13 -22.91 -5.39
C PRO A 290 0.27 -21.96 -6.24
N LEU A 291 0.25 -20.68 -5.89
CA LEU A 291 -0.37 -19.63 -6.72
C LEU A 291 0.72 -18.82 -7.43
N GLY A 292 0.59 -18.68 -8.73
CA GLY A 292 1.58 -18.14 -9.64
C GLY A 292 1.92 -19.18 -10.73
N GLY A 293 1.80 -18.78 -11.99
CA GLY A 293 1.93 -19.64 -13.17
C GLY A 293 0.62 -19.89 -13.89
N GLU A 294 0.63 -20.72 -14.94
CA GLU A 294 -0.51 -20.86 -15.87
C GLU A 294 -1.77 -21.45 -15.22
N ARG A 295 -1.63 -22.38 -14.28
CA ARG A 295 -2.78 -23.12 -13.70
C ARG A 295 -3.58 -22.28 -12.70
N LEU A 296 -2.88 -21.53 -11.85
CA LEU A 296 -3.45 -20.66 -10.82
C LEU A 296 -2.70 -19.32 -10.90
N PRO A 297 -3.00 -18.47 -11.89
CA PRO A 297 -2.28 -17.23 -12.11
C PRO A 297 -2.42 -16.31 -10.89
N TYR A 298 -1.35 -15.63 -10.53
CA TYR A 298 -1.31 -14.77 -9.35
C TYR A 298 -0.15 -13.76 -9.37
N PRO A 299 -0.29 -12.60 -8.70
CA PRO A 299 0.84 -11.71 -8.45
C PRO A 299 1.97 -12.44 -7.70
N ARG A 300 3.22 -12.03 -7.92
CA ARG A 300 4.36 -12.49 -7.12
C ARG A 300 4.40 -11.78 -5.77
N ARG A 301 5.03 -12.44 -4.79
CA ARG A 301 5.28 -11.93 -3.44
C ARG A 301 6.77 -11.76 -3.17
N CYS A 302 7.12 -11.19 -2.02
CA CYS A 302 8.51 -11.10 -1.56
C CYS A 302 9.11 -12.49 -1.33
N ARG A 303 10.21 -12.79 -2.04
CA ARG A 303 10.99 -14.02 -1.89
C ARG A 303 11.58 -14.14 -0.49
N THR A 304 11.50 -15.34 0.08
CA THR A 304 12.07 -15.68 1.38
C THR A 304 13.16 -16.75 1.25
N GLY A 305 13.06 -17.61 0.25
CA GLY A 305 14.10 -18.55 -0.14
C GLY A 305 14.38 -19.65 0.88
N ARG A 306 13.42 -19.93 1.78
CA ARG A 306 13.50 -21.06 2.71
C ARG A 306 13.49 -22.36 1.91
N LEU A 307 13.94 -23.43 2.55
CA LEU A 307 13.96 -24.75 1.93
C LEU A 307 12.52 -25.23 1.67
N PRO A 308 12.32 -26.13 0.68
CA PRO A 308 11.04 -26.80 0.51
C PRO A 308 10.63 -27.61 1.74
N THR A 309 9.35 -28.00 1.80
CA THR A 309 8.86 -28.97 2.80
C THR A 309 9.43 -30.36 2.54
N GLU A 310 9.43 -31.23 3.55
CA GLU A 310 9.94 -32.60 3.40
C GLU A 310 9.05 -33.45 2.49
N THR A 311 7.74 -33.20 2.52
CA THR A 311 6.71 -33.96 1.82
C THR A 311 6.38 -33.44 0.41
N ASP A 312 6.70 -32.19 0.09
CA ASP A 312 6.38 -31.56 -1.21
C ASP A 312 7.46 -30.56 -1.62
N LEU A 313 8.30 -30.94 -2.59
CA LEU A 313 9.39 -30.09 -3.07
C LEU A 313 8.92 -28.80 -3.77
N SER A 314 7.64 -28.68 -4.10
CA SER A 314 7.07 -27.46 -4.70
C SER A 314 6.58 -26.44 -3.66
N ALA A 315 6.39 -26.86 -2.40
CA ALA A 315 5.95 -26.02 -1.30
C ALA A 315 7.14 -25.51 -0.48
N GLU A 316 7.20 -24.22 -0.21
CA GLU A 316 8.22 -23.63 0.69
C GLU A 316 7.87 -23.94 2.15
N SER A 317 8.87 -24.35 2.94
CA SER A 317 8.69 -24.57 4.39
C SER A 317 8.15 -23.34 5.10
N ARG A 318 7.33 -23.56 6.13
CA ARG A 318 6.65 -22.50 6.86
C ARG A 318 7.40 -21.99 8.07
N VAL A 319 7.14 -20.73 8.40
CA VAL A 319 7.53 -20.10 9.67
C VAL A 319 6.27 -19.85 10.48
N GLU A 320 6.14 -20.47 11.65
CA GLU A 320 4.94 -20.30 12.49
C GLU A 320 5.09 -19.14 13.46
N ASP A 321 3.98 -18.46 13.77
CA ASP A 321 3.92 -17.44 14.81
C ASP A 321 4.34 -18.05 16.17
N PRO A 322 5.15 -17.36 17.00
CA PRO A 322 5.54 -15.95 16.91
C PRO A 322 6.89 -15.68 16.23
N LEU A 323 7.44 -16.64 15.46
CA LEU A 323 8.72 -16.43 14.79
C LEU A 323 8.55 -15.41 13.65
N PRO A 324 9.46 -14.44 13.50
CA PRO A 324 9.35 -13.40 12.48
C PRO A 324 9.55 -14.00 11.09
N MET A 325 8.67 -13.65 10.16
CA MET A 325 8.88 -13.96 8.75
C MET A 325 9.75 -12.89 8.10
N TYR A 326 10.62 -13.29 7.18
CA TYR A 326 11.47 -12.35 6.47
C TYR A 326 10.65 -11.38 5.61
N VAL A 327 10.99 -10.10 5.76
CA VAL A 327 10.89 -9.04 4.77
C VAL A 327 12.21 -8.26 4.79
N PRO A 328 12.53 -7.48 3.74
CA PRO A 328 13.66 -6.58 3.77
C PRO A 328 13.65 -5.71 5.03
N ARG A 329 14.80 -5.59 5.70
CA ARG A 329 14.91 -5.08 7.07
C ARG A 329 14.24 -3.72 7.32
N ASP A 330 14.25 -2.85 6.31
CA ASP A 330 13.68 -1.51 6.37
C ASP A 330 12.15 -1.48 6.18
N ASP A 331 11.54 -2.57 5.68
CA ASP A 331 10.09 -2.75 5.53
C ASP A 331 9.44 -3.44 6.74
N ALA A 332 10.24 -4.07 7.61
CA ALA A 332 9.76 -4.65 8.86
C ALA A 332 9.15 -3.57 9.76
N PHE A 333 8.13 -3.94 10.55
CA PHE A 333 7.47 -2.98 11.44
C PHE A 333 8.45 -2.36 12.44
N GLU A 334 8.28 -1.05 12.66
CA GLU A 334 8.83 -0.41 13.85
C GLU A 334 8.20 -1.02 15.12
N GLU A 335 8.96 -1.15 16.21
CA GLU A 335 8.50 -1.80 17.45
C GLU A 335 7.14 -1.31 17.96
N ALA A 336 6.90 0.01 17.95
CA ALA A 336 5.63 0.60 18.36
C ALA A 336 4.44 0.13 17.50
N ARG A 337 4.67 -0.09 16.19
CA ARG A 337 3.66 -0.64 15.28
C ARG A 337 3.55 -2.15 15.49
N THR A 338 4.62 -2.86 15.80
CA THR A 338 4.59 -4.27 16.21
C THR A 338 3.75 -4.46 17.48
N GLU A 339 3.84 -3.56 18.46
CA GLU A 339 3.00 -3.57 19.67
C GLU A 339 1.54 -3.24 19.37
N MET A 340 1.28 -2.17 18.60
CA MET A 340 -0.08 -1.80 18.18
C MET A 340 -0.73 -2.89 17.33
N LEU A 341 0.04 -3.56 16.46
CA LEU A 341 -0.43 -4.69 15.68
C LEU A 341 -0.40 -5.98 16.47
N ALA A 342 0.41 -6.16 17.50
CA ALA A 342 0.24 -7.30 18.41
C ALA A 342 -1.09 -7.15 19.14
N GLU A 343 -1.41 -5.95 19.61
CA GLU A 343 -2.71 -5.63 20.21
C GLU A 343 -3.86 -5.67 19.18
N GLY A 344 -3.63 -5.15 17.97
CA GLY A 344 -4.58 -5.11 16.86
C GLY A 344 -4.83 -6.47 16.23
N LYS A 345 -3.79 -7.29 16.03
CA LYS A 345 -3.84 -8.71 15.65
C LYS A 345 -4.56 -9.47 16.74
N ARG A 346 -4.20 -9.30 18.02
CA ARG A 346 -4.95 -9.90 19.14
C ARG A 346 -6.43 -9.54 19.03
N LYS A 347 -6.78 -8.27 18.86
CA LYS A 347 -8.17 -7.80 18.69
C LYS A 347 -8.85 -8.30 17.41
N ALA A 348 -8.16 -8.37 16.28
CA ALA A 348 -8.69 -8.81 14.98
C ALA A 348 -8.89 -10.33 14.96
N LEU A 349 -7.93 -11.10 15.46
CA LEU A 349 -8.06 -12.54 15.70
C LEU A 349 -9.22 -12.78 16.67
N LEU A 350 -9.32 -12.01 17.76
CA LEU A 350 -10.46 -12.02 18.68
C LEU A 350 -11.80 -11.77 17.99
N ARG A 351 -11.93 -10.72 17.15
CA ARG A 351 -13.16 -10.39 16.40
C ARG A 351 -13.64 -11.54 15.51
N VAL A 352 -12.73 -12.37 15.02
CA VAL A 352 -13.06 -13.50 14.15
C VAL A 352 -13.64 -14.70 14.92
N PHE A 353 -13.31 -14.85 16.21
CA PHE A 353 -13.88 -15.89 17.08
C PHE A 353 -15.27 -15.57 17.63
N VAL A 354 -15.84 -14.42 17.26
CA VAL A 354 -17.16 -13.98 17.74
C VAL A 354 -18.19 -15.10 17.75
N PRO A 355 -18.40 -15.89 16.67
CA PRO A 355 -19.40 -16.97 16.68
C PRO A 355 -19.14 -18.04 17.75
N SER A 356 -17.90 -18.54 17.89
CA SER A 356 -17.52 -19.54 18.89
C SER A 356 -17.62 -18.97 20.32
N LEU A 357 -17.25 -17.70 20.51
CA LEU A 357 -17.33 -17.01 21.79
C LEU A 357 -18.79 -16.79 22.25
N VAL A 358 -19.72 -16.50 21.32
CA VAL A 358 -21.16 -16.40 21.59
C VAL A 358 -21.76 -17.77 21.97
N ALA A 359 -21.32 -18.85 21.32
CA ALA A 359 -21.77 -20.21 21.65
C ALA A 359 -21.44 -20.60 23.11
N GLY A 360 -20.31 -20.11 23.66
CA GLY A 360 -19.90 -20.34 25.06
C GLY A 360 -20.82 -19.71 26.13
N PHE A 361 -21.56 -18.65 25.77
CA PHE A 361 -22.62 -18.08 26.61
C PHE A 361 -23.90 -18.92 26.59
N SER A 362 -24.17 -19.54 25.46
CA SER A 362 -25.50 -20.05 25.14
C SER A 362 -25.67 -21.55 25.41
N GLY A 363 -24.63 -22.23 25.89
CA GLY A 363 -24.68 -23.68 26.14
C GLY A 363 -24.71 -24.52 24.86
N GLY A 364 -24.21 -23.98 23.74
CA GLY A 364 -24.07 -24.71 22.47
C GLY A 364 -24.62 -23.95 21.25
N ASP A 365 -25.79 -23.30 21.38
CA ASP A 365 -26.50 -22.68 20.24
C ASP A 365 -26.86 -21.22 20.47
N ILE A 366 -26.68 -20.37 19.45
CA ILE A 366 -27.10 -18.96 19.48
C ILE A 366 -28.63 -18.88 19.41
N GLY A 367 -29.29 -18.88 20.57
CA GLY A 367 -30.76 -18.86 20.69
C GLY A 367 -31.47 -17.55 20.29
N GLY A 368 -30.74 -16.48 19.98
CA GLY A 368 -31.32 -15.23 19.47
C GLY A 368 -30.33 -14.07 19.32
N PHE A 369 -30.74 -12.99 18.64
CA PHE A 369 -29.86 -11.86 18.31
C PHE A 369 -29.24 -11.15 19.52
N HIS A 370 -29.91 -11.18 20.68
CA HIS A 370 -29.41 -10.55 21.91
C HIS A 370 -28.08 -11.16 22.41
N HIS A 371 -27.74 -12.40 22.05
CA HIS A 371 -26.45 -12.98 22.41
C HIS A 371 -25.28 -12.27 21.71
N PHE A 372 -25.51 -11.65 20.54
CA PHE A 372 -24.50 -10.80 19.90
C PHE A 372 -24.33 -9.46 20.63
N ASP A 373 -25.40 -8.91 21.23
CA ASP A 373 -25.30 -7.67 22.02
C ASP A 373 -24.38 -7.82 23.24
N CYS A 374 -24.36 -9.01 23.86
CA CYS A 374 -23.50 -9.32 24.99
C CYS A 374 -22.01 -9.12 24.68
N LEU A 375 -21.59 -9.34 23.42
CA LEU A 375 -20.20 -9.12 22.96
C LEU A 375 -19.70 -7.70 23.19
N TYR A 376 -20.60 -6.72 23.05
CA TYR A 376 -20.27 -5.30 23.06
C TYR A 376 -20.61 -4.63 24.41
N LYS A 377 -21.60 -5.16 25.13
CA LYS A 377 -22.12 -4.57 26.36
C LYS A 377 -21.57 -5.20 27.64
N GLU A 378 -21.60 -6.53 27.70
CA GLU A 378 -21.32 -7.29 28.91
C GLU A 378 -19.90 -7.89 28.88
N GLY A 379 -19.40 -8.20 27.68
CA GLY A 379 -18.12 -8.86 27.47
C GLY A 379 -18.21 -10.37 27.66
N ILE A 380 -17.19 -11.09 27.17
CA ILE A 380 -17.12 -12.55 27.17
C ILE A 380 -16.25 -13.08 28.31
N ARG A 381 -16.82 -13.91 29.20
CA ARG A 381 -16.03 -14.73 30.12
C ARG A 381 -15.63 -16.05 29.44
N LEU A 382 -14.34 -16.21 29.14
CA LEU A 382 -13.82 -17.44 28.53
C LEU A 382 -13.94 -18.62 29.53
N LYS A 383 -14.81 -19.60 29.25
CA LYS A 383 -14.92 -20.84 30.03
C LYS A 383 -13.86 -21.87 29.60
N GLN A 384 -13.36 -22.68 30.55
CA GLN A 384 -12.31 -23.70 30.34
C GLN A 384 -12.60 -24.74 29.23
N GLY A 385 -13.85 -25.14 28.96
CA GLY A 385 -14.14 -26.17 27.94
C GLY A 385 -14.12 -25.66 26.49
N LEU A 386 -14.48 -24.39 26.27
CA LEU A 386 -14.35 -23.74 24.96
C LEU A 386 -12.87 -23.48 24.63
N GLN A 387 -12.03 -23.43 25.67
CA GLN A 387 -10.60 -23.18 25.64
C GLN A 387 -9.85 -24.27 24.87
N ASP A 388 -10.16 -25.55 25.07
CA ASP A 388 -9.36 -26.65 24.51
C ASP A 388 -9.52 -26.80 22.98
N ASP A 389 -10.73 -26.64 22.44
CA ASP A 389 -10.99 -26.73 20.98
C ASP A 389 -10.41 -25.52 20.21
N LEU A 390 -10.53 -24.31 20.79
CA LEU A 390 -9.99 -23.07 20.20
C LEU A 390 -8.46 -23.00 20.31
N VAL A 391 -7.89 -23.40 21.46
CA VAL A 391 -6.43 -23.44 21.67
C VAL A 391 -5.77 -24.54 20.84
N GLY A 392 -6.45 -25.66 20.60
CA GLY A 392 -5.98 -26.71 19.70
C GLY A 392 -5.86 -26.25 18.24
N LYS A 393 -6.79 -25.38 17.80
CA LYS A 393 -6.79 -24.82 16.44
C LYS A 393 -5.82 -23.65 16.29
N LEU A 394 -5.67 -22.81 17.32
CA LEU A 394 -4.87 -21.57 17.26
C LEU A 394 -4.08 -21.34 18.58
N PRO A 395 -2.83 -21.84 18.66
CA PRO A 395 -2.03 -21.91 19.91
C PRO A 395 -1.76 -20.58 20.61
N PHE A 396 -1.75 -19.45 19.89
CA PHE A 396 -1.45 -18.12 20.45
C PHE A 396 -2.55 -17.60 21.42
N LEU A 397 -3.74 -18.21 21.42
CA LEU A 397 -4.87 -17.82 22.29
C LEU A 397 -4.56 -17.94 23.79
N ARG A 398 -3.63 -18.83 24.19
CA ARG A 398 -3.19 -18.96 25.59
C ARG A 398 -2.66 -17.64 26.17
N LYS A 399 -1.97 -16.83 25.35
CA LYS A 399 -1.32 -15.58 25.76
C LYS A 399 -2.30 -14.42 25.99
N ILE A 400 -3.51 -14.51 25.42
CA ILE A 400 -4.57 -13.49 25.57
C ILE A 400 -5.29 -13.63 26.92
N GLN A 401 -5.41 -14.86 27.41
CA GLN A 401 -6.08 -15.21 28.66
C GLN A 401 -5.35 -14.63 29.88
N GLU A 402 -4.02 -14.68 29.89
CA GLU A 402 -3.18 -14.19 30.99
C GLU A 402 -3.31 -12.67 31.22
N VAL A 403 -3.71 -11.91 30.19
CA VAL A 403 -3.70 -10.43 30.21
C VAL A 403 -5.09 -9.82 30.46
N SER A 404 -6.17 -10.55 30.19
CA SER A 404 -7.55 -10.00 30.19
C SER A 404 -8.41 -10.39 31.39
N GLU A 405 -7.83 -11.03 32.42
CA GLU A 405 -8.57 -11.64 33.55
C GLU A 405 -9.76 -12.51 33.10
N GLY A 406 -9.73 -13.00 31.85
CA GLY A 406 -10.78 -13.79 31.23
C GLY A 406 -12.00 -13.02 30.71
N MET A 407 -12.04 -11.67 30.71
CA MET A 407 -13.19 -10.88 30.22
C MET A 407 -12.86 -10.07 28.94
N LEU A 408 -13.47 -10.45 27.81
CA LEU A 408 -13.26 -9.82 26.50
C LEU A 408 -14.47 -8.98 26.06
N ARG A 409 -14.36 -7.66 26.03
CA ARG A 409 -15.44 -6.76 25.58
C ARG A 409 -15.05 -6.00 24.31
N TYR A 410 -15.89 -6.04 23.29
CA TYR A 410 -15.68 -5.31 22.03
C TYR A 410 -16.33 -3.92 22.05
N ASP A 411 -15.80 -3.01 21.24
CA ASP A 411 -16.48 -1.75 20.94
C ASP A 411 -17.78 -2.03 20.17
N THR A 412 -18.83 -1.27 20.48
CA THR A 412 -20.12 -1.39 19.78
C THR A 412 -19.96 -0.92 18.33
N PRO A 413 -20.29 -1.74 17.31
CA PRO A 413 -20.24 -1.34 15.91
C PRO A 413 -21.10 -0.09 15.63
N THR A 414 -20.59 0.82 14.81
CA THR A 414 -21.25 2.11 14.51
C THR A 414 -22.68 1.93 13.99
N ILE A 415 -22.94 0.91 13.16
CA ILE A 415 -24.27 0.60 12.63
C ILE A 415 -25.29 0.29 13.74
N LEU A 416 -24.86 -0.27 14.88
CA LEU A 416 -25.73 -0.63 15.99
C LEU A 416 -25.90 0.51 17.02
N SER A 417 -25.11 1.58 16.90
CA SER A 417 -25.01 2.62 17.94
C SER A 417 -26.27 3.49 18.08
N LYS A 418 -26.99 3.71 16.97
CA LYS A 418 -28.22 4.53 16.95
C LYS A 418 -29.48 3.68 16.88
N ASP A 419 -29.48 2.67 16.02
CA ASP A 419 -30.58 1.73 15.82
C ASP A 419 -30.02 0.31 15.74
N LYS A 420 -30.32 -0.50 16.75
CA LYS A 420 -29.82 -1.88 16.86
C LYS A 420 -30.33 -2.82 15.77
N PHE A 421 -31.45 -2.48 15.13
CA PHE A 421 -32.07 -3.31 14.11
C PHE A 421 -31.88 -2.75 12.69
N ALA A 422 -31.09 -1.68 12.55
CA ALA A 422 -30.85 -1.03 11.26
C ALA A 422 -30.38 -2.04 10.18
N TRP A 423 -29.49 -2.95 10.57
CA TRP A 423 -28.91 -3.96 9.68
C TRP A 423 -29.92 -4.98 9.10
N LEU A 424 -31.12 -5.13 9.69
CA LEU A 424 -32.17 -6.03 9.17
C LEU A 424 -32.97 -5.40 8.03
N ARG A 425 -32.92 -4.08 7.89
CA ARG A 425 -33.76 -3.34 6.94
C ARG A 425 -33.21 -3.45 5.51
N ASP A 426 -34.12 -3.41 4.55
CA ASP A 426 -33.77 -3.54 3.12
C ASP A 426 -33.06 -2.30 2.58
N ASP A 427 -33.39 -1.12 3.10
CA ASP A 427 -32.74 0.13 2.72
C ASP A 427 -31.29 0.17 3.21
N GLU A 428 -31.00 -0.29 4.42
CA GLU A 428 -29.61 -0.39 4.90
C GLU A 428 -28.82 -1.47 4.14
N PHE A 429 -29.44 -2.61 3.85
CA PHE A 429 -28.82 -3.66 3.02
C PHE A 429 -28.43 -3.13 1.62
N ALA A 430 -29.30 -2.36 0.98
CA ALA A 430 -29.01 -1.75 -0.32
C ALA A 430 -28.03 -0.57 -0.22
N ARG A 431 -28.12 0.26 0.83
CA ARG A 431 -27.19 1.37 1.07
C ARG A 431 -25.75 0.88 1.23
N GLN A 432 -25.55 -0.28 1.86
CA GLN A 432 -24.20 -0.86 2.02
C GLN A 432 -23.54 -1.26 0.69
N ALA A 433 -24.31 -1.53 -0.37
CA ALA A 433 -23.73 -1.81 -1.69
C ALA A 433 -23.01 -0.60 -2.31
N VAL A 434 -23.29 0.63 -1.82
CA VAL A 434 -22.68 1.88 -2.30
C VAL A 434 -21.91 2.64 -1.21
N ALA A 435 -22.07 2.28 0.06
CA ALA A 435 -21.52 3.00 1.20
C ALA A 435 -21.23 2.10 2.43
N GLY A 436 -21.10 0.79 2.19
CA GLY A 436 -20.72 -0.21 3.18
C GLY A 436 -19.24 -0.56 3.07
N ILE A 437 -18.87 -1.76 3.55
CA ILE A 437 -17.47 -2.25 3.52
C ILE A 437 -17.02 -2.71 2.14
N ASN A 438 -17.96 -3.01 1.23
CA ASN A 438 -17.66 -3.46 -0.12
C ASN A 438 -18.41 -2.65 -1.18
N PRO A 439 -18.17 -1.33 -1.26
CA PRO A 439 -18.95 -0.45 -2.10
C PRO A 439 -18.59 -0.56 -3.59
N VAL A 440 -17.72 -1.50 -3.99
CA VAL A 440 -17.14 -1.59 -5.35
C VAL A 440 -17.66 -2.77 -6.18
N SER A 441 -18.48 -3.65 -5.60
CA SER A 441 -19.03 -4.81 -6.31
C SER A 441 -20.31 -4.50 -7.10
N ILE A 442 -21.05 -3.45 -6.74
CA ILE A 442 -22.31 -3.12 -7.42
C ILE A 442 -22.05 -2.68 -8.85
N GLU A 443 -22.84 -3.18 -9.80
CA GLU A 443 -22.78 -2.76 -11.20
C GLU A 443 -24.17 -2.51 -11.78
N ARG A 444 -24.22 -1.73 -12.86
CA ARG A 444 -25.47 -1.48 -13.60
C ARG A 444 -25.88 -2.75 -14.35
N LEU A 445 -27.14 -3.14 -14.20
CA LEU A 445 -27.72 -4.22 -14.98
C LEU A 445 -27.95 -3.76 -16.42
N LYS A 446 -27.33 -4.47 -17.39
CA LYS A 446 -27.38 -4.10 -18.81
C LYS A 446 -28.39 -4.91 -19.61
N VAL A 447 -28.66 -6.14 -19.20
CA VAL A 447 -29.55 -7.10 -19.88
C VAL A 447 -30.41 -7.78 -18.81
N PHE A 448 -31.68 -8.03 -19.14
CA PHE A 448 -32.59 -8.79 -18.29
C PHE A 448 -33.22 -9.95 -19.07
N PRO A 449 -33.29 -11.18 -18.50
CA PRO A 449 -32.70 -11.57 -17.22
C PRO A 449 -31.15 -11.50 -17.24
N PRO A 450 -30.48 -11.41 -16.06
CA PRO A 450 -29.02 -11.51 -16.01
C PRO A 450 -28.51 -12.81 -16.65
N VAL A 451 -27.32 -12.78 -17.26
CA VAL A 451 -26.74 -13.91 -18.00
C VAL A 451 -25.35 -14.24 -17.46
N SER A 452 -25.15 -15.51 -17.11
CA SER A 452 -23.86 -16.10 -16.71
C SER A 452 -22.85 -16.10 -17.85
N LYS A 453 -21.58 -15.85 -17.54
CA LYS A 453 -20.44 -15.98 -18.47
C LYS A 453 -19.75 -17.34 -18.37
N LEU A 454 -20.11 -18.14 -17.37
CA LEU A 454 -19.60 -19.51 -17.22
C LEU A 454 -20.07 -20.42 -18.37
N ASP A 455 -19.27 -21.45 -18.66
CA ASP A 455 -19.53 -22.43 -19.71
C ASP A 455 -20.89 -23.14 -19.49
N PRO A 456 -21.87 -22.97 -20.40
CA PRO A 456 -23.18 -23.60 -20.27
C PRO A 456 -23.16 -25.13 -20.29
N GLU A 457 -22.16 -25.74 -20.92
CA GLU A 457 -22.02 -27.20 -20.97
C GLU A 457 -21.63 -27.77 -19.60
N ILE A 458 -20.94 -26.98 -18.78
CA ILE A 458 -20.51 -27.35 -17.42
C ILE A 458 -21.55 -26.93 -16.39
N TYR A 459 -22.08 -25.71 -16.49
CA TYR A 459 -22.88 -25.07 -15.44
C TYR A 459 -24.39 -24.97 -15.76
N GLY A 460 -24.81 -25.49 -16.92
CA GLY A 460 -26.18 -25.48 -17.40
C GLY A 460 -26.60 -24.13 -18.00
N PRO A 461 -27.91 -23.92 -18.24
CA PRO A 461 -28.41 -22.74 -18.93
C PRO A 461 -27.93 -21.43 -18.27
N PRO A 462 -27.38 -20.48 -19.07
CA PRO A 462 -26.71 -19.29 -18.55
C PRO A 462 -27.69 -18.22 -18.05
N GLU A 463 -28.96 -18.26 -18.48
CA GLU A 463 -29.97 -17.29 -18.05
C GLU A 463 -30.35 -17.48 -16.59
N SER A 464 -30.42 -16.35 -15.88
CA SER A 464 -30.94 -16.27 -14.51
C SER A 464 -32.39 -16.76 -14.43
N ALA A 465 -32.75 -17.34 -13.30
CA ALA A 465 -34.12 -17.73 -12.99
C ALA A 465 -35.03 -16.53 -12.66
N ILE A 466 -34.50 -15.31 -12.53
CA ILE A 466 -35.29 -14.12 -12.25
C ILE A 466 -36.09 -13.74 -13.51
N ARG A 467 -37.43 -13.69 -13.39
CA ARG A 467 -38.37 -13.30 -14.44
C ARG A 467 -38.93 -11.91 -14.15
N GLU A 468 -39.52 -11.27 -15.16
CA GLU A 468 -40.10 -9.92 -15.03
C GLU A 468 -41.16 -9.87 -13.92
N GLU A 469 -42.03 -10.89 -13.85
CA GLU A 469 -43.09 -11.02 -12.84
C GLU A 469 -42.58 -10.94 -11.39
N HIS A 470 -41.32 -11.30 -11.13
CA HIS A 470 -40.73 -11.20 -9.80
C HIS A 470 -40.42 -9.76 -9.39
N ILE A 471 -40.17 -8.85 -10.34
CA ILE A 471 -39.68 -7.50 -10.04
C ILE A 471 -40.65 -6.38 -10.43
N LEU A 472 -41.59 -6.61 -11.36
CA LEU A 472 -42.50 -5.58 -11.89
C LEU A 472 -43.23 -4.78 -10.79
N GLY A 473 -43.67 -5.45 -9.71
CA GLY A 473 -44.34 -4.82 -8.57
C GLY A 473 -43.45 -3.87 -7.74
N HIS A 474 -42.16 -3.79 -8.04
CA HIS A 474 -41.17 -3.00 -7.29
C HIS A 474 -40.55 -1.85 -8.10
N LEU A 475 -40.91 -1.68 -9.38
CA LEU A 475 -40.30 -0.71 -10.31
C LEU A 475 -41.06 0.62 -10.43
N GLU A 476 -41.86 1.00 -9.43
CA GLU A 476 -42.61 2.27 -9.42
C GLU A 476 -43.49 2.48 -10.68
N GLY A 477 -44.05 1.39 -11.22
CA GLY A 477 -44.91 1.40 -12.41
C GLY A 477 -44.17 1.33 -13.75
N MET A 478 -42.84 1.28 -13.76
CA MET A 478 -42.04 1.09 -14.96
C MET A 478 -42.05 -0.37 -15.43
N SER A 479 -41.94 -0.60 -16.74
CA SER A 479 -41.56 -1.91 -17.26
C SER A 479 -40.07 -2.19 -17.00
N VAL A 480 -39.66 -3.45 -17.08
CA VAL A 480 -38.24 -3.82 -16.96
C VAL A 480 -37.40 -3.12 -18.03
N GLN A 481 -37.90 -3.08 -19.27
CA GLN A 481 -37.21 -2.42 -20.38
C GLN A 481 -37.03 -0.91 -20.14
N GLN A 482 -38.07 -0.21 -19.65
CA GLN A 482 -37.96 1.20 -19.29
C GLN A 482 -36.93 1.41 -18.17
N ALA A 483 -36.92 0.53 -17.16
CA ALA A 483 -35.96 0.62 -16.06
C ALA A 483 -34.51 0.37 -16.51
N LEU A 484 -34.29 -0.50 -17.49
CA LEU A 484 -32.96 -0.69 -18.12
C LEU A 484 -32.53 0.54 -18.92
N GLU A 485 -33.42 1.09 -19.75
CA GLU A 485 -33.18 2.27 -20.59
C GLU A 485 -32.86 3.52 -19.75
N GLU A 486 -33.59 3.71 -18.66
CA GLU A 486 -33.36 4.78 -17.69
C GLU A 486 -32.22 4.48 -16.71
N LYS A 487 -31.52 3.35 -16.86
CA LYS A 487 -30.36 2.95 -16.02
C LYS A 487 -30.70 2.84 -14.53
N LYS A 488 -31.91 2.36 -14.21
CA LYS A 488 -32.43 2.23 -12.85
C LYS A 488 -32.28 0.83 -12.25
N LEU A 489 -31.76 -0.15 -12.99
CA LEU A 489 -31.50 -1.50 -12.48
C LEU A 489 -30.00 -1.73 -12.26
N PHE A 490 -29.68 -2.32 -11.10
CA PHE A 490 -28.32 -2.62 -10.66
C PHE A 490 -28.27 -4.03 -10.09
N MET A 491 -27.06 -4.59 -9.96
CA MET A 491 -26.89 -5.90 -9.35
C MET A 491 -25.59 -6.03 -8.55
N LEU A 492 -25.65 -6.90 -7.56
CA LEU A 492 -24.49 -7.62 -7.04
C LEU A 492 -24.53 -9.02 -7.64
N ASP A 493 -23.55 -9.34 -8.49
CA ASP A 493 -23.46 -10.65 -9.13
C ASP A 493 -22.28 -11.46 -8.57
N TYR A 494 -22.61 -12.38 -7.66
CA TYR A 494 -21.67 -13.35 -7.09
C TYR A 494 -21.87 -14.76 -7.64
N HIS A 495 -22.74 -14.92 -8.64
CA HIS A 495 -23.04 -16.21 -9.21
C HIS A 495 -21.79 -16.83 -9.84
N ASP A 496 -21.16 -16.11 -10.76
CA ASP A 496 -20.03 -16.65 -11.53
C ASP A 496 -18.77 -16.81 -10.67
N ILE A 497 -18.68 -16.06 -9.56
CA ILE A 497 -17.57 -16.14 -8.61
C ILE A 497 -17.68 -17.38 -7.72
N TYR A 498 -18.88 -17.70 -7.22
CA TYR A 498 -19.07 -18.81 -6.27
C TYR A 498 -19.40 -20.15 -6.93
N LEU A 499 -20.14 -20.15 -8.05
CA LEU A 499 -20.65 -21.38 -8.65
C LEU A 499 -19.55 -22.41 -8.97
N PRO A 500 -18.35 -22.04 -9.48
CA PRO A 500 -17.28 -22.99 -9.75
C PRO A 500 -16.74 -23.72 -8.52
N PHE A 501 -16.92 -23.13 -7.32
CA PHE A 501 -16.36 -23.64 -6.07
C PHE A 501 -17.44 -24.24 -5.15
N LEU A 502 -18.71 -24.10 -5.52
CA LEU A 502 -19.84 -24.30 -4.62
C LEU A 502 -19.95 -25.74 -4.10
N ASP A 503 -19.65 -26.74 -4.92
CA ASP A 503 -19.68 -28.14 -4.50
C ASP A 503 -18.62 -28.44 -3.43
N ARG A 504 -17.41 -27.91 -3.59
CA ARG A 504 -16.32 -28.04 -2.61
C ARG A 504 -16.61 -27.25 -1.32
N ILE A 505 -17.29 -26.11 -1.43
CA ILE A 505 -17.75 -25.34 -0.27
C ILE A 505 -18.82 -26.13 0.49
N ASN A 506 -19.82 -26.66 -0.22
CA ASN A 506 -20.96 -27.34 0.38
C ASN A 506 -20.64 -28.76 0.86
N ALA A 507 -19.56 -29.38 0.37
CA ALA A 507 -19.07 -30.66 0.88
C ALA A 507 -18.38 -30.53 2.25
N GLN A 508 -17.97 -29.33 2.66
CA GLN A 508 -17.36 -29.11 3.96
C GLN A 508 -18.40 -29.21 5.08
N ASP A 509 -17.98 -29.80 6.21
CA ASP A 509 -18.83 -29.89 7.38
C ASP A 509 -19.12 -28.50 7.97
N GLY A 510 -20.34 -28.30 8.46
CA GLY A 510 -20.79 -27.02 9.01
C GLY A 510 -20.91 -25.85 8.01
N ARG A 511 -20.65 -26.05 6.71
CA ARG A 511 -20.68 -24.98 5.70
C ARG A 511 -21.70 -25.25 4.60
N LYS A 512 -22.52 -24.26 4.28
CA LYS A 512 -23.47 -24.29 3.16
C LYS A 512 -23.61 -22.88 2.56
N SER A 513 -23.57 -22.81 1.23
CA SER A 513 -23.63 -21.57 0.47
C SER A 513 -24.50 -21.76 -0.79
N TYR A 514 -24.90 -20.63 -1.35
CA TYR A 514 -25.44 -20.50 -2.70
C TYR A 514 -24.53 -19.56 -3.47
N ALA A 515 -24.52 -19.70 -4.80
CA ALA A 515 -24.05 -18.64 -5.67
C ALA A 515 -25.21 -17.64 -5.84
N THR A 516 -24.97 -16.36 -5.54
CA THR A 516 -26.05 -15.37 -5.40
C THR A 516 -26.04 -14.29 -6.48
N ARG A 517 -27.23 -13.89 -6.94
CA ARG A 517 -27.44 -12.62 -7.66
C ARG A 517 -28.48 -11.81 -6.93
N ASN A 518 -28.24 -10.52 -6.77
CA ASN A 518 -29.19 -9.62 -6.14
C ASN A 518 -29.42 -8.42 -7.03
N ILE A 519 -30.68 -8.14 -7.36
CA ILE A 519 -31.09 -7.00 -8.20
C ILE A 519 -31.60 -5.88 -7.31
N PHE A 520 -31.17 -4.66 -7.62
CA PHE A 520 -31.64 -3.42 -7.03
C PHE A 520 -32.34 -2.53 -8.05
N PHE A 521 -33.33 -1.79 -7.60
CA PHE A 521 -33.97 -0.71 -8.33
C PHE A 521 -33.59 0.63 -7.70
N LEU A 522 -33.20 1.61 -8.52
CA LEU A 522 -32.98 2.99 -8.12
C LEU A 522 -34.32 3.73 -8.15
N THR A 523 -34.82 4.04 -6.96
CA THR A 523 -36.11 4.71 -6.76
C THR A 523 -36.10 6.15 -7.27
N SER A 524 -37.28 6.73 -7.48
CA SER A 524 -37.42 8.17 -7.76
C SER A 524 -36.87 9.07 -6.64
N MET A 525 -36.70 8.53 -5.42
CA MET A 525 -36.06 9.21 -4.29
C MET A 525 -34.52 9.18 -4.34
N GLY A 526 -33.92 8.51 -5.32
CA GLY A 526 -32.48 8.41 -5.48
C GLY A 526 -31.80 7.34 -4.62
N THR A 527 -32.58 6.49 -3.94
CA THR A 527 -32.04 5.39 -3.11
C THR A 527 -32.21 4.04 -3.79
N LEU A 528 -31.28 3.12 -3.51
CA LEU A 528 -31.37 1.74 -3.98
C LEU A 528 -32.33 0.92 -3.11
N LYS A 529 -33.14 0.11 -3.77
CA LYS A 529 -34.08 -0.84 -3.14
C LYS A 529 -33.79 -2.24 -3.67
N PRO A 530 -33.58 -3.26 -2.82
CA PRO A 530 -33.43 -4.63 -3.29
C PRO A 530 -34.79 -5.17 -3.77
N VAL A 531 -34.83 -5.82 -4.93
CA VAL A 531 -36.09 -6.26 -5.56
C VAL A 531 -36.15 -7.76 -5.87
N ALA A 532 -35.01 -8.44 -5.97
CA ALA A 532 -34.96 -9.89 -6.11
C ALA A 532 -33.59 -10.45 -5.73
N ILE A 533 -33.58 -11.64 -5.14
CA ILE A 533 -32.37 -12.43 -4.89
C ILE A 533 -32.52 -13.81 -5.53
N GLU A 534 -31.60 -14.18 -6.41
CA GLU A 534 -31.45 -15.54 -6.92
C GLU A 534 -30.44 -16.31 -6.05
N LEU A 535 -30.84 -17.51 -5.63
CA LEU A 535 -30.02 -18.49 -4.94
C LEU A 535 -29.83 -19.71 -5.86
N ARG A 536 -28.60 -19.89 -6.34
CA ARG A 536 -28.23 -20.99 -7.25
C ARG A 536 -27.38 -22.04 -6.53
N LEU A 537 -27.70 -23.31 -6.76
CA LEU A 537 -26.83 -24.46 -6.49
C LEU A 537 -26.31 -25.05 -7.80
N SER A 538 -25.28 -25.88 -7.70
CA SER A 538 -24.68 -26.59 -8.84
C SER A 538 -25.71 -27.46 -9.57
N PRO A 539 -25.55 -27.67 -10.90
CA PRO A 539 -26.53 -28.40 -11.72
C PRO A 539 -26.86 -29.83 -11.27
N GLY A 540 -25.96 -30.51 -10.55
CA GLY A 540 -26.15 -31.88 -10.05
C GLY A 540 -27.18 -32.03 -8.91
N VAL A 541 -27.69 -30.93 -8.36
CA VAL A 541 -28.73 -30.94 -7.32
C VAL A 541 -30.13 -31.03 -7.97
N PRO A 542 -31.08 -31.84 -7.43
CA PRO A 542 -32.44 -31.95 -7.98
C PRO A 542 -33.09 -30.61 -8.32
N SER A 543 -33.71 -30.53 -9.50
CA SER A 543 -34.08 -29.28 -10.18
C SER A 543 -34.90 -28.31 -9.32
N THR A 544 -35.84 -28.81 -8.52
CA THR A 544 -36.71 -28.00 -7.63
C THR A 544 -35.98 -27.29 -6.50
N ARG A 545 -34.77 -27.73 -6.13
CA ARG A 545 -33.90 -27.09 -5.12
C ARG A 545 -32.73 -26.32 -5.73
N SER A 546 -32.47 -26.53 -7.02
CA SER A 546 -31.25 -26.07 -7.70
C SER A 546 -31.26 -24.56 -8.04
N ARG A 547 -32.44 -23.95 -8.19
CA ARG A 547 -32.63 -22.51 -8.47
C ARG A 547 -33.81 -22.00 -7.66
N ARG A 548 -33.62 -20.92 -6.89
CA ARG A 548 -34.70 -20.24 -6.17
C ARG A 548 -34.57 -18.74 -6.34
N VAL A 549 -35.71 -18.08 -6.55
CA VAL A 549 -35.80 -16.62 -6.54
C VAL A 549 -36.62 -16.22 -5.32
N MET A 550 -36.09 -15.28 -4.55
CA MET A 550 -36.75 -14.65 -3.43
C MET A 550 -37.02 -13.19 -3.78
N THR A 551 -38.19 -12.69 -3.40
CA THR A 551 -38.59 -11.29 -3.59
C THR A 551 -38.88 -10.66 -2.22
N PRO A 552 -38.92 -9.32 -2.13
CA PRO A 552 -39.34 -8.62 -0.92
C PRO A 552 -40.65 -9.19 -0.34
N PRO A 553 -40.74 -9.33 0.99
CA PRO A 553 -41.76 -10.15 1.62
C PRO A 553 -43.15 -9.52 1.61
N THR A 554 -44.17 -10.36 1.55
CA THR A 554 -45.60 -9.98 1.63
C THR A 554 -46.27 -10.48 2.90
N ASP A 555 -45.63 -11.38 3.64
CA ASP A 555 -46.12 -11.98 4.88
C ASP A 555 -44.98 -12.36 5.83
N ALA A 556 -45.32 -12.90 7.01
CA ALA A 556 -44.35 -13.25 8.04
C ALA A 556 -43.38 -14.38 7.61
N THR A 557 -43.85 -15.37 6.86
CA THR A 557 -43.01 -16.51 6.43
C THR A 557 -42.00 -16.06 5.38
N THR A 558 -42.47 -15.33 4.37
CA THR A 558 -41.63 -14.75 3.32
C THR A 558 -40.63 -13.73 3.88
N THR A 559 -40.97 -13.03 4.98
CA THR A 559 -40.04 -12.13 5.68
C THR A 559 -38.78 -12.88 6.12
N TRP A 560 -38.91 -14.03 6.78
CA TRP A 560 -37.74 -14.77 7.25
C TRP A 560 -36.95 -15.42 6.11
N LEU A 561 -37.62 -15.92 5.07
CA LEU A 561 -36.95 -16.43 3.87
C LEU A 561 -36.14 -15.34 3.16
N TRP A 562 -36.68 -14.13 3.07
CA TRP A 562 -35.99 -12.98 2.52
C TRP A 562 -34.76 -12.59 3.35
N GLN A 563 -34.87 -12.56 4.68
CA GLN A 563 -33.73 -12.29 5.56
C GLN A 563 -32.62 -13.35 5.41
N LEU A 564 -32.98 -14.63 5.28
CA LEU A 564 -32.00 -15.70 5.00
C LEU A 564 -31.35 -15.55 3.62
N ALA A 565 -32.10 -15.14 2.60
CA ALA A 565 -31.54 -14.85 1.28
C ALA A 565 -30.54 -13.70 1.33
N LYS A 566 -30.86 -12.60 2.03
CA LYS A 566 -29.93 -11.49 2.28
C LYS A 566 -28.69 -11.96 3.05
N ALA A 567 -28.84 -12.83 4.05
CA ALA A 567 -27.70 -13.37 4.78
C ALA A 567 -26.75 -14.17 3.87
N HIS A 568 -27.27 -14.93 2.89
CA HIS A 568 -26.43 -15.59 1.88
C HIS A 568 -25.72 -14.59 0.96
N VAL A 569 -26.41 -13.52 0.53
CA VAL A 569 -25.77 -12.43 -0.25
C VAL A 569 -24.65 -11.77 0.56
N CYS A 570 -24.91 -11.39 1.82
CA CYS A 570 -23.88 -10.81 2.70
C CYS A 570 -22.70 -11.76 2.93
N SER A 571 -22.95 -13.08 3.00
CA SER A 571 -21.89 -14.08 3.15
C SER A 571 -21.02 -14.19 1.90
N ASN A 572 -21.62 -14.15 0.70
CA ASN A 572 -20.88 -14.06 -0.55
C ASN A 572 -20.12 -12.74 -0.66
N ASP A 573 -20.77 -11.62 -0.35
CA ASP A 573 -20.20 -10.28 -0.36
C ASP A 573 -18.97 -10.18 0.52
N ALA A 574 -19.04 -10.69 1.75
CA ALA A 574 -17.92 -10.71 2.68
C ALA A 574 -16.72 -11.52 2.15
N GLY A 575 -16.97 -12.63 1.44
CA GLY A 575 -15.92 -13.42 0.80
C GLY A 575 -15.28 -12.69 -0.38
N VAL A 576 -16.08 -12.10 -1.28
CA VAL A 576 -15.54 -11.32 -2.41
C VAL A 576 -14.81 -10.08 -1.93
N HIS A 577 -15.37 -9.36 -0.95
CA HIS A 577 -14.71 -8.25 -0.30
C HIS A 577 -13.33 -8.64 0.21
N GLN A 578 -13.24 -9.64 1.09
CA GLN A 578 -11.97 -9.96 1.75
C GLN A 578 -10.95 -10.57 0.80
N LEU A 579 -11.37 -11.48 -0.09
CA LEU A 579 -10.45 -12.22 -0.95
C LEU A 579 -10.05 -11.43 -2.20
N VAL A 580 -11.00 -10.70 -2.80
CA VAL A 580 -10.82 -10.06 -4.10
C VAL A 580 -10.58 -8.56 -3.94
N ASN A 581 -11.55 -7.81 -3.42
CA ASN A 581 -11.47 -6.34 -3.43
C ASN A 581 -10.47 -5.78 -2.40
N HIS A 582 -10.28 -6.49 -1.29
CA HIS A 582 -9.30 -6.15 -0.26
C HIS A 582 -7.98 -6.88 -0.50
N TRP A 583 -7.89 -8.19 -0.25
CA TRP A 583 -6.62 -8.90 -0.35
C TRP A 583 -5.99 -8.86 -1.75
N LEU A 584 -6.69 -9.32 -2.79
CA LEU A 584 -6.08 -9.41 -4.12
C LEU A 584 -5.75 -8.02 -4.69
N ARG A 585 -6.76 -7.14 -4.76
CA ARG A 585 -6.66 -5.87 -5.51
C ARG A 585 -5.79 -4.82 -4.84
N THR A 586 -5.71 -4.79 -3.50
CA THR A 586 -4.86 -3.82 -2.80
C THR A 586 -3.56 -4.45 -2.30
N HIS A 587 -3.62 -5.55 -1.53
CA HIS A 587 -2.42 -6.14 -0.94
C HIS A 587 -1.55 -6.88 -1.96
N ALA A 588 -2.09 -7.92 -2.59
CA ALA A 588 -1.31 -8.82 -3.44
C ALA A 588 -0.88 -8.17 -4.75
N CYS A 589 -1.76 -7.39 -5.40
CA CYS A 589 -1.42 -6.75 -6.68
C CYS A 589 -0.52 -5.51 -6.52
N THR A 590 -0.42 -4.90 -5.34
CA THR A 590 0.50 -3.76 -5.14
C THR A 590 1.92 -4.22 -4.78
N GLU A 591 2.06 -5.37 -4.09
CA GLU A 591 3.36 -5.91 -3.66
C GLU A 591 4.41 -6.02 -4.79
N PRO A 592 4.08 -6.51 -6.00
CA PRO A 592 4.99 -6.51 -7.14
C PRO A 592 5.61 -5.15 -7.50
N PHE A 593 4.80 -4.08 -7.50
CA PHE A 593 5.27 -2.73 -7.82
C PHE A 593 6.22 -2.19 -6.76
N ILE A 594 6.00 -2.56 -5.49
CA ILE A 594 6.86 -2.20 -4.36
C ILE A 594 8.21 -2.89 -4.52
N LEU A 595 8.21 -4.21 -4.73
CA LEU A 595 9.43 -4.98 -4.93
C LEU A 595 10.25 -4.43 -6.11
N ALA A 596 9.60 -4.21 -7.27
CA ALA A 596 10.26 -3.63 -8.44
C ALA A 596 10.82 -2.23 -8.17
N ALA A 597 10.10 -1.38 -7.41
CA ALA A 597 10.55 -0.02 -7.14
C ALA A 597 11.85 -0.01 -6.33
N HIS A 598 11.95 -0.84 -5.29
CA HIS A 598 13.18 -0.98 -4.51
C HIS A 598 14.33 -1.62 -5.31
N ARG A 599 14.01 -2.46 -6.30
CA ARG A 599 15.01 -3.14 -7.15
C ARG A 599 15.55 -2.30 -8.30
N GLN A 600 14.75 -1.38 -8.83
CA GLN A 600 15.06 -0.69 -10.09
C GLN A 600 15.19 0.83 -9.95
N LEU A 601 14.54 1.45 -8.96
CA LEU A 601 14.58 2.90 -8.77
C LEU A 601 15.50 3.25 -7.60
N SER A 602 16.55 4.04 -7.86
CA SER A 602 17.41 4.53 -6.79
C SER A 602 16.63 5.34 -5.74
N ALA A 603 17.09 5.39 -4.48
CA ALA A 603 16.56 6.31 -3.47
C ALA A 603 16.64 7.80 -3.88
N MET A 604 17.47 8.13 -4.87
CA MET A 604 17.53 9.45 -5.50
C MET A 604 16.48 9.65 -6.61
N HIS A 605 15.87 8.60 -7.13
CA HIS A 605 14.94 8.67 -8.24
C HIS A 605 13.65 9.40 -7.83
N PRO A 606 13.15 10.38 -8.62
CA PRO A 606 11.95 11.14 -8.24
C PRO A 606 10.72 10.25 -8.07
N VAL A 607 10.50 9.28 -8.96
CA VAL A 607 9.39 8.32 -8.81
C VAL A 607 9.50 7.46 -7.54
N PHE A 608 10.71 7.03 -7.15
CA PHE A 608 10.89 6.32 -5.87
C PHE A 608 10.49 7.20 -4.69
N LYS A 609 10.95 8.46 -4.67
CA LYS A 609 10.62 9.42 -3.60
C LYS A 609 9.11 9.67 -3.50
N LEU A 610 8.42 9.76 -4.64
CA LEU A 610 6.97 9.92 -4.69
C LEU A 610 6.24 8.70 -4.11
N LEU A 611 6.65 7.48 -4.50
CA LEU A 611 5.95 6.26 -4.13
C LEU A 611 6.31 5.74 -2.73
N HIS A 612 7.54 5.94 -2.26
CA HIS A 612 8.07 5.36 -1.02
C HIS A 612 7.15 5.53 0.22
N PRO A 613 6.52 6.69 0.47
CA PRO A 613 5.56 6.83 1.58
C PRO A 613 4.34 5.90 1.46
N HIS A 614 3.93 5.55 0.25
CA HIS A 614 2.78 4.69 -0.08
C HIS A 614 3.15 3.19 -0.09
N MET A 615 4.43 2.84 0.02
CA MET A 615 4.91 1.46 0.11
C MET A 615 5.00 0.96 1.56
N ARG A 616 4.97 1.90 2.50
CA ARG A 616 5.28 1.70 3.92
C ARG A 616 4.46 0.57 4.54
N TYR A 617 5.17 -0.50 4.87
CA TYR A 617 4.71 -1.70 5.57
C TYR A 617 3.78 -2.66 4.81
N THR A 618 3.59 -2.48 3.50
CA THR A 618 2.81 -3.44 2.71
C THR A 618 3.47 -4.81 2.74
N LEU A 619 4.80 -4.89 2.54
CA LEU A 619 5.53 -6.17 2.54
C LEU A 619 5.40 -6.93 3.86
N GLU A 620 5.62 -6.26 5.00
CA GLU A 620 5.48 -6.85 6.33
C GLU A 620 4.03 -7.30 6.61
N THR A 621 3.05 -6.48 6.24
CA THR A 621 1.63 -6.83 6.40
C THR A 621 1.26 -8.06 5.57
N ASN A 622 1.71 -8.11 4.32
CA ASN A 622 1.47 -9.25 3.42
C ASN A 622 2.19 -10.49 3.90
N ALA A 623 3.42 -10.36 4.40
CA ALA A 623 4.16 -11.44 5.03
C ALA A 623 3.34 -12.04 6.19
N LEU A 624 2.89 -11.21 7.12
CA LEU A 624 2.07 -11.69 8.24
C LEU A 624 0.74 -12.30 7.79
N ALA A 625 0.13 -11.77 6.73
CA ALA A 625 -1.06 -12.38 6.16
C ALA A 625 -0.79 -13.80 5.63
N ARG A 626 0.33 -14.03 4.93
CA ARG A 626 0.76 -15.40 4.54
C ARG A 626 1.09 -16.28 5.75
N GLN A 627 1.49 -15.68 6.86
CA GLN A 627 1.82 -16.43 8.07
C GLN A 627 0.58 -16.89 8.85
N ILE A 628 -0.43 -16.03 9.04
CA ILE A 628 -1.53 -16.33 9.98
C ILE A 628 -2.94 -16.16 9.40
N LEU A 629 -3.08 -15.46 8.27
CA LEU A 629 -4.38 -15.02 7.75
C LEU A 629 -4.86 -15.92 6.61
N ILE A 630 -4.10 -16.00 5.52
CA ILE A 630 -4.48 -16.66 4.26
C ILE A 630 -3.80 -18.03 4.04
N ASN A 631 -3.04 -18.51 5.02
CA ASN A 631 -2.45 -19.85 4.98
C ASN A 631 -3.49 -20.96 5.15
N GLY A 632 -3.09 -22.19 4.82
CA GLY A 632 -3.86 -23.39 5.10
C GLY A 632 -4.19 -23.47 6.59
N GLY A 633 -5.49 -23.55 6.92
CA GLY A 633 -5.98 -23.54 8.30
C GLY A 633 -5.89 -22.18 9.01
N GLY A 634 -5.50 -21.12 8.30
CA GLY A 634 -5.44 -19.76 8.82
C GLY A 634 -6.81 -19.15 9.11
N VAL A 635 -6.81 -17.89 9.52
CA VAL A 635 -8.02 -17.15 9.92
C VAL A 635 -9.06 -17.07 8.79
N ILE A 636 -8.65 -16.75 7.55
CA ILE A 636 -9.62 -16.63 6.45
C ILE A 636 -10.28 -17.98 6.17
N GLU A 637 -9.50 -19.04 6.02
CA GLU A 637 -10.04 -20.38 5.73
C GLU A 637 -10.88 -20.95 6.87
N SER A 638 -10.65 -20.52 8.10
CA SER A 638 -11.39 -21.00 9.27
C SER A 638 -12.77 -20.34 9.41
N PHE A 639 -12.91 -19.08 8.97
CA PHE A 639 -14.08 -18.27 9.33
C PHE A 639 -14.86 -17.69 8.15
N PHE A 640 -14.32 -17.73 6.93
CA PHE A 640 -15.04 -17.33 5.73
C PHE A 640 -15.62 -18.56 5.02
N THR A 641 -16.79 -18.37 4.42
CA THR A 641 -17.56 -19.44 3.74
C THR A 641 -16.75 -20.26 2.73
N PRO A 642 -15.86 -19.69 1.91
CA PRO A 642 -15.07 -20.48 0.96
C PRO A 642 -14.17 -21.55 1.61
N GLY A 643 -13.58 -21.26 2.78
CA GLY A 643 -12.72 -22.22 3.43
C GLY A 643 -11.41 -22.49 2.68
N PRO A 644 -10.95 -23.76 2.59
CA PRO A 644 -9.72 -24.13 1.88
C PRO A 644 -9.62 -23.72 0.41
N VAL A 645 -10.74 -23.32 -0.23
CA VAL A 645 -10.74 -22.87 -1.64
C VAL A 645 -10.60 -21.35 -1.78
N SER A 646 -10.44 -20.63 -0.67
CA SER A 646 -10.38 -19.16 -0.62
C SER A 646 -9.34 -18.56 -1.56
N THR A 647 -8.13 -19.10 -1.55
CA THR A 647 -7.02 -18.59 -2.37
C THR A 647 -7.16 -18.94 -3.85
N GLU A 648 -7.77 -20.07 -4.17
CA GLU A 648 -8.13 -20.43 -5.54
C GLU A 648 -9.20 -19.49 -6.11
N MET A 649 -10.19 -19.08 -5.30
CA MET A 649 -11.17 -18.06 -5.69
C MET A 649 -10.50 -16.72 -5.99
N SER A 650 -9.54 -16.31 -5.17
CA SER A 650 -8.72 -15.11 -5.42
C SER A 650 -7.94 -15.22 -6.74
N SER A 651 -7.30 -16.36 -7.00
CA SER A 651 -6.58 -16.60 -8.27
C SER A 651 -7.51 -16.58 -9.50
N ALA A 652 -8.71 -17.16 -9.41
CA ALA A 652 -9.70 -17.08 -10.47
C ALA A 652 -10.15 -15.63 -10.73
N ALA A 653 -10.31 -14.82 -9.69
CA ALA A 653 -10.63 -13.41 -9.83
C ALA A 653 -9.49 -12.61 -10.48
N TYR A 654 -8.23 -12.92 -10.14
CA TYR A 654 -7.06 -12.34 -10.80
C TYR A 654 -7.04 -12.65 -12.30
N ALA A 655 -7.27 -13.90 -12.67
CA ALA A 655 -7.29 -14.34 -14.07
C ALA A 655 -8.39 -13.67 -14.91
N SER A 656 -9.59 -13.54 -14.33
CA SER A 656 -10.80 -13.21 -15.09
C SER A 656 -11.22 -11.74 -15.03
N SER A 657 -10.82 -11.01 -13.98
CA SER A 657 -11.41 -9.70 -13.68
C SER A 657 -10.41 -8.61 -13.33
N TRP A 658 -9.17 -8.96 -12.97
CA TRP A 658 -8.16 -7.97 -12.62
C TRP A 658 -7.46 -7.43 -13.87
N ARG A 659 -7.31 -6.10 -13.91
CA ARG A 659 -6.63 -5.40 -14.99
C ARG A 659 -6.25 -4.00 -14.53
N PHE A 660 -4.96 -3.70 -14.55
CA PHE A 660 -4.39 -2.50 -13.95
C PHE A 660 -4.98 -1.19 -14.50
N ASP A 661 -5.29 -1.13 -15.80
CA ASP A 661 -5.89 0.04 -16.47
C ASP A 661 -7.29 0.39 -15.95
N MET A 662 -7.95 -0.53 -15.24
CA MET A 662 -9.30 -0.34 -14.68
C MET A 662 -9.33 -0.36 -13.15
N GLU A 663 -8.17 -0.32 -12.48
CA GLU A 663 -8.11 -0.23 -11.01
C GLU A 663 -8.13 1.24 -10.50
N GLY A 664 -7.99 2.21 -11.41
CA GLY A 664 -8.25 3.63 -11.11
C GLY A 664 -9.74 3.91 -10.97
N LEU A 665 -10.14 4.76 -10.00
CA LEU A 665 -11.55 4.97 -9.64
C LEU A 665 -12.44 5.39 -10.84
N PRO A 666 -12.08 6.37 -11.69
CA PRO A 666 -12.90 6.72 -12.86
C PRO A 666 -13.15 5.54 -13.80
N ALA A 667 -12.11 4.77 -14.09
CA ALA A 667 -12.17 3.64 -15.02
C ALA A 667 -13.02 2.50 -14.44
N ASP A 668 -12.88 2.22 -13.15
CA ASP A 668 -13.72 1.26 -12.43
C ASP A 668 -15.22 1.64 -12.47
N LEU A 669 -15.55 2.90 -12.15
CA LEU A 669 -16.93 3.38 -12.14
C LEU A 669 -17.58 3.25 -13.52
N ILE A 670 -16.87 3.62 -14.59
CA ILE A 670 -17.34 3.48 -15.97
C ILE A 670 -17.51 2.00 -16.32
N ARG A 671 -16.51 1.15 -16.01
CA ARG A 671 -16.54 -0.30 -16.28
C ARG A 671 -17.80 -0.95 -15.70
N ARG A 672 -18.11 -0.66 -14.43
CA ARG A 672 -19.30 -1.15 -13.73
C ARG A 672 -20.59 -0.47 -14.17
N GLY A 673 -20.53 0.55 -15.03
CA GLY A 673 -21.70 1.33 -15.46
C GLY A 673 -22.28 2.23 -14.38
N MET A 674 -21.50 2.53 -13.34
CA MET A 674 -21.85 3.43 -12.25
C MET A 674 -21.56 4.89 -12.57
N ALA A 675 -20.86 5.16 -13.66
CA ALA A 675 -20.66 6.49 -14.21
C ALA A 675 -20.54 6.46 -15.74
N GLU A 676 -20.70 7.61 -16.36
CA GLU A 676 -20.38 7.87 -17.77
C GLU A 676 -19.42 9.06 -17.87
N ALA A 677 -18.53 9.04 -18.87
CA ALA A 677 -17.69 10.18 -19.16
C ALA A 677 -18.56 11.38 -19.58
N ASP A 678 -18.40 12.49 -18.88
CA ASP A 678 -19.08 13.75 -19.17
C ASP A 678 -18.15 14.92 -18.78
N PRO A 679 -17.44 15.52 -19.75
CA PRO A 679 -16.53 16.64 -19.50
C PRO A 679 -17.19 17.89 -18.89
N THR A 680 -18.52 17.97 -18.91
CA THR A 680 -19.27 19.09 -18.33
C THR A 680 -19.53 18.92 -16.83
N GLN A 681 -19.35 17.71 -16.29
CA GLN A 681 -19.51 17.41 -14.88
C GLN A 681 -18.19 17.57 -14.11
N PRO A 682 -18.26 17.79 -12.78
CA PRO A 682 -17.10 17.65 -11.91
C PRO A 682 -16.39 16.31 -12.14
N HIS A 683 -15.06 16.32 -12.08
CA HIS A 683 -14.23 15.12 -12.28
C HIS A 683 -14.35 14.47 -13.69
N GLY A 684 -15.04 15.13 -14.63
CA GLY A 684 -15.27 14.60 -15.98
C GLY A 684 -16.21 13.39 -16.03
N LEU A 685 -17.00 13.15 -14.97
CA LEU A 685 -17.88 11.99 -14.85
C LEU A 685 -19.29 12.39 -14.40
N ARG A 686 -20.29 11.75 -15.01
CA ARG A 686 -21.66 11.77 -14.54
C ARG A 686 -21.98 10.44 -13.86
N LEU A 687 -22.21 10.44 -12.55
CA LEU A 687 -22.60 9.24 -11.81
C LEU A 687 -24.03 8.79 -12.20
N THR A 688 -24.21 7.48 -12.36
CA THR A 688 -25.52 6.86 -12.60
C THR A 688 -26.38 6.90 -11.33
N VAL A 689 -25.76 6.70 -10.16
CA VAL A 689 -26.36 6.90 -8.85
C VAL A 689 -25.76 8.18 -8.26
N GLN A 690 -26.56 9.24 -8.16
CA GLN A 690 -26.07 10.55 -7.69
C GLN A 690 -25.58 10.50 -6.24
N ASP A 691 -26.33 9.84 -5.36
CA ASP A 691 -25.93 9.62 -3.97
C ASP A 691 -25.19 8.28 -3.82
N TYR A 692 -23.97 8.23 -4.36
CA TYR A 692 -23.04 7.11 -4.20
C TYR A 692 -21.84 7.59 -3.36
N PRO A 693 -21.89 7.48 -2.02
CA PRO A 693 -20.91 8.09 -1.13
C PRO A 693 -19.46 7.71 -1.42
N TYR A 694 -19.16 6.42 -1.64
CA TYR A 694 -17.82 5.97 -1.99
C TYR A 694 -17.29 6.65 -3.27
N ALA A 695 -18.12 6.75 -4.31
CA ALA A 695 -17.72 7.38 -5.57
C ALA A 695 -17.56 8.89 -5.43
N ASN A 696 -18.51 9.56 -4.75
CA ASN A 696 -18.47 11.01 -4.53
C ASN A 696 -17.22 11.42 -3.74
N ASP A 697 -16.96 10.77 -2.62
CA ASP A 697 -15.80 11.09 -1.78
C ASP A 697 -14.50 10.62 -2.45
N GLY A 698 -14.53 9.45 -3.09
CA GLY A 698 -13.39 8.88 -3.80
C GLY A 698 -12.92 9.77 -4.94
N LEU A 699 -13.82 10.37 -5.73
CA LEU A 699 -13.46 11.24 -6.85
C LEU A 699 -12.78 12.53 -6.39
N LEU A 700 -13.15 13.07 -5.23
CA LEU A 700 -12.44 14.21 -4.63
C LEU A 700 -10.99 13.85 -4.28
N ILE A 701 -10.77 12.66 -3.70
CA ILE A 701 -9.43 12.19 -3.33
C ILE A 701 -8.63 11.83 -4.59
N TRP A 702 -9.25 11.16 -5.56
CA TRP A 702 -8.64 10.82 -6.85
C TRP A 702 -8.13 12.06 -7.58
N ASP A 703 -8.92 13.12 -7.66
CA ASP A 703 -8.51 14.37 -8.31
C ASP A 703 -7.38 15.08 -7.57
N ALA A 704 -7.39 15.03 -6.22
CA ALA A 704 -6.30 15.57 -5.41
C ALA A 704 -4.99 14.83 -5.67
N ILE A 705 -5.03 13.49 -5.71
CA ILE A 705 -3.87 12.64 -6.05
C ILE A 705 -3.41 12.94 -7.47
N THR A 706 -4.32 12.93 -8.44
CA THR A 706 -4.01 13.18 -9.86
C THR A 706 -3.35 14.54 -10.05
N THR A 707 -3.87 15.58 -9.39
CA THR A 707 -3.32 16.94 -9.45
C THR A 707 -1.91 17.01 -8.87
N TRP A 708 -1.68 16.36 -7.73
CA TRP A 708 -0.37 16.29 -7.10
C TRP A 708 0.64 15.54 -7.98
N VAL A 709 0.28 14.34 -8.41
CA VAL A 709 1.13 13.47 -9.25
C VAL A 709 1.43 14.17 -10.59
N SER A 710 0.45 14.81 -11.23
CA SER A 710 0.66 15.53 -12.48
C SER A 710 1.71 16.61 -12.35
N LYS A 711 1.60 17.48 -11.35
CA LYS A 711 2.59 18.55 -11.11
C LYS A 711 3.98 18.00 -10.78
N TYR A 712 4.03 16.90 -10.03
CA TYR A 712 5.29 16.25 -9.68
C TYR A 712 5.97 15.64 -10.92
N VAL A 713 5.20 14.94 -11.76
CA VAL A 713 5.69 14.35 -13.01
C VAL A 713 6.11 15.44 -13.99
N GLU A 714 5.33 16.50 -14.17
CA GLU A 714 5.69 17.63 -15.05
C GLU A 714 7.04 18.27 -14.69
N ALA A 715 7.39 18.31 -13.40
CA ALA A 715 8.66 18.88 -12.93
C ALA A 715 9.89 18.03 -13.30
N HIS A 716 9.72 16.72 -13.54
CA HIS A 716 10.81 15.78 -13.81
C HIS A 716 10.77 15.18 -15.22
N TYR A 717 9.59 15.10 -15.84
CA TYR A 717 9.36 14.47 -17.14
C TYR A 717 8.52 15.40 -18.04
N PRO A 718 9.08 16.53 -18.51
CA PRO A 718 8.34 17.50 -19.30
C PRO A 718 7.98 16.99 -20.70
N THR A 719 8.63 15.93 -21.20
CA THR A 719 8.37 15.38 -22.54
C THR A 719 8.43 13.85 -22.54
N PRO A 720 7.79 13.18 -23.53
CA PRO A 720 7.89 11.73 -23.73
C PRO A 720 9.34 11.21 -23.83
N ALA A 721 10.25 12.01 -24.38
CA ALA A 721 11.66 11.62 -24.48
C ALA A 721 12.32 11.40 -23.09
N HIS A 722 11.93 12.18 -22.07
CA HIS A 722 12.45 12.00 -20.71
C HIS A 722 11.99 10.66 -20.14
N VAL A 723 10.72 10.31 -20.32
CA VAL A 723 10.15 9.02 -19.87
C VAL A 723 10.83 7.84 -20.59
N ALA A 724 10.99 7.94 -21.91
CA ALA A 724 11.60 6.87 -22.70
C ALA A 724 13.11 6.69 -22.44
N SER A 725 13.82 7.77 -22.11
CA SER A 725 15.27 7.72 -21.83
C SER A 725 15.63 7.29 -20.40
N ASP A 726 14.64 7.24 -19.50
CA ASP A 726 14.85 6.87 -18.11
C ASP A 726 14.92 5.35 -17.95
N VAL A 727 16.14 4.83 -17.95
CA VAL A 727 16.42 3.39 -17.88
C VAL A 727 15.94 2.75 -16.58
N GLU A 728 15.92 3.47 -15.46
CA GLU A 728 15.45 2.93 -14.19
C GLU A 728 13.92 2.87 -14.17
N LEU A 729 13.25 3.91 -14.67
CA LEU A 729 11.80 3.94 -14.79
C LEU A 729 11.28 2.83 -15.71
N GLN A 730 11.92 2.64 -16.88
CA GLN A 730 11.53 1.60 -17.82
C GLN A 730 11.78 0.20 -17.24
N ALA A 731 12.92 -0.02 -16.59
CA ALA A 731 13.23 -1.30 -15.94
C ALA A 731 12.28 -1.60 -14.77
N TRP A 732 11.90 -0.60 -13.97
CA TRP A 732 10.93 -0.73 -12.89
C TRP A 732 9.59 -1.24 -13.39
N TYR A 733 9.06 -0.58 -14.43
CA TYR A 733 7.74 -0.91 -14.94
C TYR A 733 7.74 -2.25 -15.66
N ASP A 734 8.76 -2.52 -16.48
CA ASP A 734 8.92 -3.80 -17.16
C ASP A 734 9.06 -4.95 -16.13
N GLU A 735 9.89 -4.81 -15.10
CA GLU A 735 10.04 -5.85 -14.08
C GLU A 735 8.75 -6.06 -13.27
N ALA A 736 8.03 -4.99 -12.91
CA ALA A 736 6.75 -5.09 -12.22
C ALA A 736 5.71 -5.86 -13.05
N VAL A 737 5.65 -5.63 -14.36
CA VAL A 737 4.69 -6.28 -15.27
C VAL A 737 5.14 -7.71 -15.63
N ARG A 738 6.37 -7.87 -16.09
CA ARG A 738 6.89 -9.12 -16.68
C ARG A 738 7.31 -10.17 -15.66
N VAL A 739 7.77 -9.74 -14.48
CA VAL A 739 8.18 -10.65 -13.40
C VAL A 739 7.13 -10.63 -12.30
N GLY A 740 6.79 -9.44 -11.83
CA GLY A 740 5.86 -9.23 -10.72
C GLY A 740 4.42 -9.68 -11.01
N HIS A 741 3.93 -9.40 -12.21
CA HIS A 741 2.61 -9.80 -12.72
C HIS A 741 2.71 -10.75 -13.92
N ALA A 742 3.75 -11.60 -13.95
CA ALA A 742 4.12 -12.41 -15.11
C ALA A 742 2.95 -13.14 -15.77
N ASP A 743 2.01 -13.68 -15.00
CA ASP A 743 0.91 -14.51 -15.50
C ASP A 743 -0.14 -13.71 -16.31
N VAL A 744 -0.10 -12.38 -16.25
CA VAL A 744 -0.87 -11.48 -17.11
C VAL A 744 0.03 -10.42 -17.78
N GLY A 745 1.35 -10.65 -17.81
CA GLY A 745 2.34 -9.69 -18.30
C GLY A 745 2.27 -9.42 -19.80
N ASP A 746 1.65 -10.33 -20.56
CA ASP A 746 1.41 -10.19 -22.01
C ASP A 746 0.08 -9.52 -22.35
N ALA A 747 -0.70 -9.09 -21.36
CA ALA A 747 -1.99 -8.50 -21.61
C ALA A 747 -1.87 -7.13 -22.31
N HIS A 748 -2.65 -6.93 -23.37
CA HIS A 748 -2.61 -5.70 -24.20
C HIS A 748 -3.12 -4.44 -23.49
N TRP A 749 -3.76 -4.59 -22.33
CA TRP A 749 -4.36 -3.48 -21.57
C TRP A 749 -3.37 -2.79 -20.64
N TRP A 750 -2.14 -3.29 -20.49
CA TRP A 750 -1.11 -2.59 -19.73
C TRP A 750 -0.80 -1.22 -20.37
N PRO A 751 -0.78 -0.12 -19.59
CA PRO A 751 -0.28 1.16 -20.07
C PRO A 751 1.14 1.03 -20.65
N GLN A 752 1.46 1.75 -21.73
CA GLN A 752 2.76 1.60 -22.39
C GLN A 752 3.93 2.27 -21.65
N LEU A 753 3.63 3.16 -20.70
CA LEU A 753 4.60 4.02 -20.02
C LEU A 753 5.54 4.79 -20.98
N ALA A 754 4.97 5.36 -22.04
CA ALA A 754 5.72 6.06 -23.09
C ALA A 754 5.69 7.59 -22.93
N THR A 755 4.68 8.11 -22.24
CA THR A 755 4.44 9.56 -22.11
C THR A 755 4.32 9.98 -20.65
N PRO A 756 4.47 11.30 -20.34
CA PRO A 756 4.19 11.81 -19.00
C PRO A 756 2.76 11.50 -18.55
N GLY A 757 1.79 11.51 -19.46
CA GLY A 757 0.40 11.14 -19.16
C GLY A 757 0.24 9.70 -18.72
N ASP A 758 0.93 8.76 -19.39
CA ASP A 758 0.94 7.34 -18.97
C ASP A 758 1.53 7.20 -17.57
N LEU A 759 2.65 7.88 -17.30
CA LEU A 759 3.31 7.87 -16.00
C LEU A 759 2.40 8.44 -14.91
N VAL A 760 1.70 9.55 -15.18
CA VAL A 760 0.70 10.11 -14.25
C VAL A 760 -0.40 9.09 -13.98
N GLY A 761 -0.93 8.43 -14.99
CA GLY A 761 -1.98 7.41 -14.83
C GLY A 761 -1.52 6.25 -13.95
N VAL A 762 -0.36 5.67 -14.25
CA VAL A 762 0.22 4.55 -13.48
C VAL A 762 0.45 4.96 -12.01
N LEU A 763 1.10 6.10 -11.77
CA LEU A 763 1.40 6.55 -10.41
C LEU A 763 0.16 6.93 -9.62
N THR A 764 -0.83 7.56 -10.26
CA THR A 764 -2.11 7.92 -9.62
C THR A 764 -2.84 6.66 -9.19
N THR A 765 -2.92 5.63 -10.05
CA THR A 765 -3.55 4.34 -9.71
C THR A 765 -2.83 3.67 -8.53
N LEU A 766 -1.50 3.61 -8.53
CA LEU A 766 -0.75 3.01 -7.42
C LEU A 766 -0.96 3.75 -6.09
N VAL A 767 -0.92 5.09 -6.12
CA VAL A 767 -1.15 5.91 -4.91
C VAL A 767 -2.60 5.76 -4.43
N TRP A 768 -3.58 5.72 -5.33
CA TRP A 768 -4.99 5.48 -5.03
C TRP A 768 -5.18 4.12 -4.34
N LEU A 769 -4.62 3.05 -4.92
CA LEU A 769 -4.72 1.68 -4.41
C LEU A 769 -4.13 1.54 -3.01
N ALA A 770 -2.93 2.10 -2.80
CA ALA A 770 -2.22 2.01 -1.53
C ALA A 770 -2.80 2.92 -0.42
N SER A 771 -3.66 3.88 -0.76
CA SER A 771 -4.22 4.83 0.20
C SER A 771 -5.74 4.75 0.28
N ALA A 772 -6.44 5.49 -0.56
CA ALA A 772 -7.88 5.69 -0.46
C ALA A 772 -8.68 4.42 -0.75
N GLN A 773 -8.28 3.61 -1.74
CA GLN A 773 -8.99 2.37 -2.05
C GLN A 773 -8.87 1.33 -0.94
N HIS A 774 -7.68 1.16 -0.34
CA HIS A 774 -7.47 0.24 0.77
C HIS A 774 -8.12 0.74 2.08
N ALA A 775 -8.26 2.06 2.24
CA ALA A 775 -8.91 2.64 3.41
C ALA A 775 -10.44 2.57 3.37
N ALA A 776 -11.02 2.65 2.17
CA ALA A 776 -12.45 2.52 1.90
C ALA A 776 -12.91 1.07 1.97
#